data_AF-A0A1Y5PEF7-F1
#
_entry.id   AF-A0A1Y5PEF7-F1
#
_cell.length_a   1.000
_cell.length_b   1.000
_cell.length_c   1.000
_cell.angle_alpha   90.00
_cell.angle_beta   90.00
_cell.angle_gamma   90.00
#
_symmetry.space_group_name_H-M   'P 1'
#
loop_
_entity.id
_entity.type
_entity.pdbx_description
1 polymer ?
#
loop_
_entity_poly.entity_id
_entity_poly.type
_entity_poly.pdbx_seq_one_letter_code
_entity_poly.pdbx_strand_id
1 'polypeptide(L)'
;MQRQLIVPQWRALSMCGKLASPHGRVPYTRPMMASAYIGRVGGLAIALGIGAALASANAVAWADTDDSGAGHSAAASAGGHAGPRAAKATAKPKPKPSTSTQKVTTRPATASAIAAPRGPVNVAETAVSAVFAALQTSYPGNRGRGVASTPRAAAVVTNSAVTPTSAASAQIAIPANLTGLVQQVIYTPLHAVVQAWIVSEVGRQIDGFINAAAGSYVIGNGAAGTEDHHNGGAGGWLLGDGGTGWDSDQDGVVGGNGGAAGLLGNGGAGGAGGVGAAGGAGGAGGSLMGIGGTGGAGGAGAAGAVGGAGGAGGDGTGVVFGIGGHGGSGGDGSDGGRGGNGGNGAAFLGSGGDGGDAGKSGVGGTATGLPALGGAGGTAGWLGSHGGVGNSGATAAATQPTGSLPPLSHTGTWLTTSDGQVVIVHGVNEVYKLAPYEPSASGFSEEDAQFLADNGFNVVRLGVIWAGVEPQPGEINTAYLDSIKETVNMLADHGIYTIIDMHQDLYSNEFYGEGAPDWASDGGGRPNKNAGFPGNYYVNPALSHAWDAFWGNADAPNGIGLQDNYALVWQHVASYFSGNSAVIGYDIMNEPFPGSNYPVALLGGSFFAVQQLTPMYDQVAAAIRSVDATTPLYLEPPNPAVTEVPTLLGLPVALLGHITDPNFVLAFHNYCGPIGGVLCTKIANTLAAQAESYSKRHNVPAVMNEFGATSDASTLTKEMSSGDRYLMGWAEWAYTGKGDITGSPDVEGLVYDPTLPPVGDNVNTGNLAILSSPYPQIVSGTPSAWSFKNGTLDFSYSTAKVDGSGTFDEGSLSTISVPPVQYPNGYQVTVTGGHVASAPNAAQLVIASDQGATTISVVVSPAV
;
A
#
# COMPACT_ATOMS: atom_id res chain seq x y z
N MET A 1 10.19 62.86 34.21
CA MET A 1 9.46 64.05 33.71
C MET A 1 8.33 63.56 32.81
N GLN A 2 7.20 64.29 32.76
CA GLN A 2 6.11 64.32 31.74
C GLN A 2 5.77 63.00 30.96
N ARG A 3 4.57 62.40 31.16
CA ARG A 3 3.25 62.66 30.48
C ARG A 3 3.20 62.16 29.01
N GLN A 4 2.12 61.62 28.43
CA GLN A 4 0.77 61.14 28.83
C GLN A 4 0.31 60.15 27.72
N LEU A 5 -0.35 59.01 27.95
CA LEU A 5 -1.74 58.77 28.40
C LEU A 5 -2.83 59.34 27.47
N ILE A 6 -3.62 58.47 26.80
CA ILE A 6 -5.06 58.65 26.48
C ILE A 6 -5.68 57.33 25.94
N VAL A 7 -6.96 57.11 26.22
CA VAL A 7 -7.83 56.03 25.72
C VAL A 7 -9.20 56.65 25.36
N PRO A 8 -9.92 56.16 24.33
CA PRO A 8 -11.36 56.35 24.25
C PRO A 8 -12.16 55.03 24.12
N GLN A 9 -13.29 54.96 24.82
CA GLN A 9 -14.38 53.99 24.59
C GLN A 9 -15.35 54.54 23.51
N TRP A 10 -16.33 53.76 23.03
CA TRP A 10 -17.78 53.99 23.25
C TRP A 10 -18.72 53.24 22.27
N ARG A 11 -19.50 52.30 22.84
CA ARG A 11 -20.89 51.89 22.54
C ARG A 11 -21.33 51.37 21.15
N ALA A 12 -22.43 50.62 21.21
CA ALA A 12 -23.16 50.02 20.10
C ALA A 12 -24.47 50.76 19.79
N LEU A 13 -25.09 50.42 18.65
CA LEU A 13 -26.50 50.73 18.34
C LEU A 13 -27.09 49.61 17.46
N SER A 14 -28.39 49.36 17.58
CA SER A 14 -29.13 48.29 16.89
C SER A 14 -30.15 48.89 15.93
N MET A 15 -30.41 48.24 14.79
CA MET A 15 -31.73 48.33 14.15
C MET A 15 -32.08 47.15 13.23
N CYS A 16 -33.39 46.97 13.06
CA CYS A 16 -34.05 45.80 12.47
C CYS A 16 -34.18 45.86 10.94
N GLY A 17 -34.33 44.72 10.27
CA GLY A 17 -34.70 44.65 8.84
C GLY A 17 -35.01 43.22 8.36
N LYS A 18 -36.28 42.94 8.00
CA LYS A 18 -36.73 41.67 7.39
C LYS A 18 -36.88 41.84 5.87
N LEU A 19 -36.60 40.80 5.06
CA LEU A 19 -37.58 40.11 4.18
C LEU A 19 -36.97 39.26 3.04
N ALA A 20 -37.66 38.15 2.74
CA ALA A 20 -37.87 37.49 1.43
C ALA A 20 -36.69 36.89 0.62
N SER A 21 -36.85 35.60 0.29
CA SER A 21 -36.39 34.96 -0.97
C SER A 21 -37.53 35.01 -2.00
N PRO A 22 -37.30 34.90 -3.33
CA PRO A 22 -37.23 33.56 -3.95
C PRO A 22 -36.33 33.41 -5.21
N HIS A 23 -35.98 32.15 -5.51
CA HIS A 23 -35.64 31.51 -6.81
C HIS A 23 -34.87 32.25 -7.93
N GLY A 24 -33.76 31.64 -8.39
CA GLY A 24 -33.07 31.95 -9.66
C GLY A 24 -32.15 30.82 -10.15
N ARG A 25 -31.89 30.70 -11.46
CA ARG A 25 -31.18 29.58 -12.12
C ARG A 25 -30.59 29.98 -13.49
N VAL A 26 -29.53 29.36 -14.06
CA VAL A 26 -28.63 28.32 -13.51
C VAL A 26 -27.18 28.81 -13.32
N PRO A 27 -26.32 29.07 -14.34
CA PRO A 27 -24.87 28.95 -14.14
C PRO A 27 -24.01 30.17 -14.51
N TYR A 28 -22.80 30.27 -13.94
CA TYR A 28 -21.67 30.95 -14.58
C TYR A 28 -20.34 30.32 -14.17
N THR A 29 -19.57 29.85 -15.15
CA THR A 29 -18.14 29.58 -14.99
C THR A 29 -17.36 30.90 -14.95
N ARG A 30 -16.29 30.96 -14.15
CA ARG A 30 -15.28 32.03 -14.19
C ARG A 30 -13.88 31.41 -14.08
N PRO A 31 -12.90 31.89 -14.87
CA PRO A 31 -11.52 31.43 -14.76
C PRO A 31 -10.85 31.97 -13.49
N MET A 32 -9.94 31.20 -12.91
CA MET A 32 -9.11 31.63 -11.78
C MET A 32 -8.03 32.63 -12.20
N MET A 33 -7.83 33.68 -11.40
CA MET A 33 -6.77 34.68 -11.59
C MET A 33 -5.51 34.27 -10.80
N ALA A 34 -4.61 33.53 -11.43
CA ALA A 34 -3.46 32.91 -10.76
C ALA A 34 -2.42 33.90 -10.18
N SER A 35 -2.29 35.11 -10.73
CA SER A 35 -1.20 36.05 -10.38
C SER A 35 -1.31 36.70 -9.00
N ALA A 36 -2.48 36.64 -8.34
CA ALA A 36 -2.69 37.29 -7.04
C ALA A 36 -2.16 36.49 -5.84
N TYR A 37 -1.95 35.17 -5.99
CA TYR A 37 -1.57 34.28 -4.88
C TYR A 37 -0.06 34.25 -4.61
N ILE A 38 0.76 34.34 -5.66
CA ILE A 38 2.23 34.23 -5.60
C ILE A 38 2.84 35.22 -4.59
N GLY A 39 2.32 36.45 -4.55
CA GLY A 39 2.83 37.51 -3.65
C GLY A 39 2.58 37.30 -2.16
N ARG A 40 1.76 36.32 -1.74
CA ARG A 40 1.52 35.99 -0.32
C ARG A 40 2.31 34.77 0.15
N VAL A 41 2.53 33.79 -0.73
CA VAL A 41 3.27 32.55 -0.41
C VAL A 41 4.72 32.87 0.00
N GLY A 42 5.40 33.74 -0.75
CA GLY A 42 6.80 34.09 -0.49
C GLY A 42 7.06 34.76 0.87
N GLY A 43 6.06 35.43 1.46
CA GLY A 43 6.21 36.04 2.79
C GLY A 43 6.17 35.03 3.93
N LEU A 44 5.41 33.94 3.80
CA LEU A 44 5.26 32.93 4.84
C LEU A 44 6.37 31.86 4.77
N ALA A 45 6.84 31.50 3.57
CA ALA A 45 7.95 30.57 3.38
C ALA A 45 9.28 31.04 4.01
N ILE A 46 9.46 32.35 4.16
CA ILE A 46 10.61 32.94 4.87
C ILE A 46 10.45 32.85 6.39
N ALA A 47 9.22 32.96 6.92
CA ALA A 47 8.94 32.81 8.35
C ALA A 47 9.03 31.35 8.83
N LEU A 48 8.84 30.38 7.93
CA LEU A 48 8.94 28.94 8.19
C LEU A 48 10.32 28.34 7.85
N GLY A 49 11.32 29.15 7.50
CA GLY A 49 12.70 28.67 7.20
C GLY A 49 12.89 27.92 5.88
N ILE A 50 11.82 27.63 5.13
CA ILE A 50 11.78 26.80 3.91
C ILE A 50 12.68 27.36 2.78
N GLY A 51 12.93 28.66 2.77
CA GLY A 51 13.63 29.37 1.69
C GLY A 51 15.06 28.91 1.35
N ALA A 52 15.70 28.05 2.16
CA ALA A 52 17.05 27.54 1.89
C ALA A 52 17.09 26.29 0.98
N ALA A 53 16.06 25.43 1.00
CA ALA A 53 16.10 24.11 0.35
C ALA A 53 15.95 24.17 -1.18
N LEU A 54 15.25 25.19 -1.70
CA LEU A 54 14.93 25.34 -3.13
C LEU A 54 16.14 25.66 -4.04
N ALA A 55 17.33 25.82 -3.47
CA ALA A 55 18.55 26.20 -4.20
C ALA A 55 19.55 25.04 -4.40
N SER A 56 19.31 23.84 -3.84
CA SER A 56 20.27 22.73 -3.80
C SER A 56 19.80 21.43 -4.45
N ALA A 57 18.63 21.42 -5.09
CA ALA A 57 18.06 20.24 -5.77
C ALA A 57 18.76 19.94 -7.11
N ASN A 58 19.99 19.43 -7.05
CA ASN A 58 20.62 18.75 -8.19
C ASN A 58 20.03 17.34 -8.31
N ALA A 59 19.37 17.05 -9.43
CA ALA A 59 18.94 15.70 -9.75
C ALA A 59 20.18 14.81 -10.02
N VAL A 60 20.45 13.87 -9.12
CA VAL A 60 21.46 12.82 -9.33
C VAL A 60 20.74 11.61 -9.92
N ALA A 61 20.93 11.38 -11.22
CA ALA A 61 20.61 10.08 -11.79
C ALA A 61 21.62 9.07 -11.25
N TRP A 62 21.14 8.00 -10.62
CA TRP A 62 21.99 6.89 -10.24
C TRP A 62 22.13 5.95 -11.44
N ALA A 63 23.37 5.75 -11.87
CA ALA A 63 23.74 4.80 -12.90
C ALA A 63 25.07 4.19 -12.45
N ASP A 64 25.10 2.87 -12.25
CA ASP A 64 26.34 2.19 -11.89
C ASP A 64 27.35 2.30 -13.03
N THR A 65 28.47 2.95 -12.75
CA THR A 65 29.59 3.08 -13.69
C THR A 65 30.91 2.85 -12.97
N ASP A 66 31.25 1.58 -12.73
CA ASP A 66 32.60 1.16 -12.36
C ASP A 66 33.09 0.06 -13.31
N ASP A 67 33.78 0.47 -14.38
CA ASP A 67 34.47 -0.44 -15.31
C ASP A 67 35.89 0.06 -15.60
N SER A 68 36.84 -0.35 -14.74
CA SER A 68 38.28 -0.26 -15.01
C SER A 68 39.04 -1.34 -14.24
N GLY A 69 38.94 -2.59 -14.69
CA GLY A 69 39.48 -3.75 -13.96
C GLY A 69 41.00 -3.98 -14.09
N ALA A 70 41.58 -4.62 -13.08
CA ALA A 70 42.83 -5.38 -13.21
C ALA A 70 43.03 -6.40 -12.06
N GLY A 71 43.43 -7.64 -12.41
CA GLY A 71 44.16 -8.54 -11.51
C GLY A 71 43.36 -9.62 -10.76
N HIS A 72 43.36 -10.85 -11.28
CA HIS A 72 43.04 -12.03 -10.47
C HIS A 72 44.07 -12.20 -9.33
N SER A 73 43.63 -12.60 -8.15
CA SER A 73 44.46 -13.27 -7.15
C SER A 73 43.62 -14.13 -6.21
N ALA A 74 43.67 -15.45 -6.37
CA ALA A 74 43.01 -16.39 -5.48
C ALA A 74 43.95 -16.76 -4.31
N ALA A 75 43.51 -16.47 -3.08
CA ALA A 75 44.11 -16.97 -1.84
C ALA A 75 42.96 -17.19 -0.83
N ALA A 76 42.53 -18.44 -0.58
CA ALA A 76 43.18 -19.43 0.29
C ALA A 76 42.69 -19.33 1.76
N SER A 77 41.54 -19.94 2.02
CA SER A 77 41.05 -20.22 3.38
C SER A 77 41.94 -21.24 4.10
N ALA A 78 42.26 -21.02 5.39
CA ALA A 78 43.06 -21.94 6.19
C ALA A 78 42.62 -21.98 7.66
N GLY A 79 42.54 -23.19 8.24
CA GLY A 79 42.13 -23.44 9.62
C GLY A 79 40.65 -23.86 9.75
N GLY A 80 40.28 -25.11 10.07
CA GLY A 80 41.08 -26.34 10.13
C GLY A 80 41.05 -27.04 11.49
N HIS A 81 40.40 -28.20 11.57
CA HIS A 81 40.45 -29.20 12.65
C HIS A 81 40.43 -30.62 12.04
N ALA A 82 40.96 -31.63 12.76
CA ALA A 82 41.08 -33.02 12.31
C ALA A 82 40.05 -33.93 13.03
N GLY A 83 39.59 -35.10 12.58
CA GLY A 83 40.00 -36.12 11.59
C GLY A 83 39.11 -37.37 11.88
N PRO A 84 39.48 -38.65 11.61
CA PRO A 84 40.62 -39.19 10.86
C PRO A 84 40.23 -40.17 9.70
N ARG A 85 41.27 -40.67 9.00
CA ARG A 85 41.26 -41.52 7.79
C ARG A 85 40.31 -42.74 7.73
N ALA A 86 39.63 -42.85 6.59
CA ALA A 86 39.53 -44.06 5.73
C ALA A 86 39.12 -43.61 4.30
N ALA A 87 39.31 -44.34 3.19
CA ALA A 87 40.37 -45.27 2.75
C ALA A 87 40.39 -45.27 1.18
N LYS A 88 41.36 -45.89 0.49
CA LYS A 88 41.38 -46.00 -0.99
C LYS A 88 41.01 -47.40 -1.49
N ALA A 89 40.12 -47.48 -2.47
CA ALA A 89 39.87 -48.67 -3.29
C ALA A 89 39.72 -48.27 -4.77
N THR A 90 40.23 -49.08 -5.69
CA THR A 90 40.29 -48.80 -7.13
C THR A 90 39.61 -49.89 -7.95
N ALA A 91 38.67 -49.55 -8.82
CA ALA A 91 38.42 -50.27 -10.10
C ALA A 91 37.40 -49.55 -10.99
N LYS A 92 37.62 -49.60 -12.31
CA LYS A 92 36.56 -49.63 -13.33
C LYS A 92 36.76 -50.92 -14.15
N PRO A 93 35.68 -51.58 -14.57
CA PRO A 93 35.67 -52.25 -15.87
C PRO A 93 34.52 -51.75 -16.77
N LYS A 94 34.72 -51.82 -18.08
CA LYS A 94 33.65 -51.69 -19.10
C LYS A 94 32.98 -53.04 -19.34
N PRO A 95 31.81 -53.05 -20.00
CA PRO A 95 31.76 -53.72 -21.31
C PRO A 95 31.09 -52.90 -22.45
N LYS A 96 30.98 -53.57 -23.61
CA LYS A 96 30.44 -53.20 -24.94
C LYS A 96 29.41 -54.31 -25.32
N PRO A 97 28.76 -54.34 -26.52
CA PRO A 97 28.20 -53.27 -27.39
C PRO A 97 26.82 -53.63 -28.03
N SER A 98 26.22 -52.66 -28.76
CA SER A 98 25.44 -52.79 -30.03
C SER A 98 24.27 -53.78 -30.23
N THR A 99 23.15 -53.28 -30.79
CA THR A 99 22.64 -53.68 -32.14
C THR A 99 21.62 -52.67 -32.72
N SER A 100 21.42 -52.65 -34.04
CA SER A 100 20.30 -51.96 -34.74
C SER A 100 19.02 -52.83 -34.70
N THR A 101 17.83 -52.49 -35.23
CA THR A 101 17.40 -51.72 -36.42
C THR A 101 15.88 -51.46 -36.26
N GLN A 102 15.17 -50.51 -36.91
CA GLN A 102 14.93 -50.35 -38.36
C GLN A 102 14.57 -48.89 -38.73
N LYS A 103 14.44 -48.60 -40.03
CA LYS A 103 14.15 -47.29 -40.60
C LYS A 103 13.00 -47.40 -41.62
N VAL A 104 11.93 -46.65 -41.47
CA VAL A 104 10.88 -46.48 -42.50
C VAL A 104 11.17 -45.22 -43.30
N THR A 105 10.95 -45.27 -44.62
CA THR A 105 11.38 -44.22 -45.55
C THR A 105 10.26 -43.75 -46.48
N THR A 106 10.11 -42.42 -46.58
CA THR A 106 9.58 -41.74 -47.77
C THR A 106 10.48 -40.54 -48.10
N ARG A 107 10.59 -40.20 -49.39
CA ARG A 107 11.41 -39.10 -49.93
C ARG A 107 10.54 -37.88 -50.28
N PRO A 108 11.13 -36.68 -50.42
CA PRO A 108 10.37 -35.45 -50.61
C PRO A 108 9.80 -35.30 -52.03
N ALA A 109 8.72 -34.53 -52.15
CA ALA A 109 8.20 -34.05 -53.42
C ALA A 109 8.91 -32.76 -53.85
N THR A 110 9.27 -32.65 -55.14
CA THR A 110 9.88 -31.46 -55.72
C THR A 110 8.83 -30.44 -56.18
N ALA A 111 9.18 -29.16 -56.13
CA ALA A 111 8.29 -28.07 -56.53
C ALA A 111 7.95 -28.04 -58.03
N SER A 112 6.90 -27.30 -58.38
CA SER A 112 6.66 -26.76 -59.73
C SER A 112 6.16 -25.32 -59.58
N ALA A 113 6.74 -24.41 -60.36
CA ALA A 113 6.48 -22.97 -60.26
C ALA A 113 5.44 -22.49 -61.28
N ILE A 114 4.66 -21.47 -60.91
CA ILE A 114 3.81 -20.71 -61.84
C ILE A 114 4.04 -19.20 -61.64
N ALA A 115 4.22 -18.50 -62.77
CA ALA A 115 4.32 -17.06 -63.02
C ALA A 115 4.22 -16.05 -61.86
N ALA A 116 5.24 -15.17 -61.76
CA ALA A 116 5.23 -13.99 -60.91
C ALA A 116 4.54 -12.76 -61.57
N PRO A 117 3.74 -11.98 -60.82
CA PRO A 117 3.27 -10.66 -61.25
C PRO A 117 3.88 -9.51 -60.42
N ARG A 118 4.78 -8.75 -61.06
CA ARG A 118 4.99 -7.29 -60.91
C ARG A 118 4.98 -6.64 -59.51
N GLY A 119 6.20 -6.30 -59.05
CA GLY A 119 6.46 -5.08 -58.27
C GLY A 119 6.45 -5.23 -56.74
N PRO A 120 7.31 -4.49 -56.01
CA PRO A 120 7.29 -4.47 -54.56
C PRO A 120 6.13 -3.61 -54.05
N VAL A 121 5.06 -4.25 -53.58
CA VAL A 121 4.04 -3.55 -52.77
C VAL A 121 4.64 -3.34 -51.39
N ASN A 122 4.76 -2.09 -50.95
CA ASN A 122 5.54 -1.77 -49.76
C ASN A 122 4.78 -2.20 -48.49
N VAL A 123 5.35 -3.13 -47.73
CA VAL A 123 4.77 -3.61 -46.46
C VAL A 123 4.66 -2.46 -45.46
N ALA A 124 5.59 -1.50 -45.49
CA ALA A 124 5.52 -0.28 -44.68
C ALA A 124 4.34 0.62 -45.09
N GLU A 125 4.07 0.82 -46.39
CA GLU A 125 2.86 1.54 -46.82
C GLU A 125 1.58 0.81 -46.41
N THR A 126 1.61 -0.53 -46.37
CA THR A 126 0.45 -1.34 -45.96
C THR A 126 0.16 -1.18 -44.46
N ALA A 127 1.19 -1.25 -43.62
CA ALA A 127 1.09 -1.01 -42.18
C ALA A 127 0.67 0.45 -41.87
N VAL A 128 1.33 1.43 -42.49
CA VAL A 128 1.00 2.85 -42.36
C VAL A 128 -0.42 3.15 -42.85
N SER A 129 -0.87 2.54 -43.95
CA SER A 129 -2.26 2.68 -44.43
C SER A 129 -3.28 2.06 -43.48
N ALA A 130 -2.96 0.94 -42.82
CA ALA A 130 -3.83 0.35 -41.79
C ALA A 130 -3.98 1.29 -40.58
N VAL A 131 -2.88 1.90 -40.13
CA VAL A 131 -2.89 2.90 -39.05
C VAL A 131 -3.68 4.15 -39.46
N PHE A 132 -3.46 4.68 -40.67
CA PHE A 132 -4.24 5.83 -41.16
C PHE A 132 -5.73 5.52 -41.35
N ALA A 133 -6.10 4.29 -41.76
CA ALA A 133 -7.49 3.88 -41.85
C ALA A 133 -8.17 3.86 -40.46
N ALA A 134 -7.50 3.31 -39.44
CA ALA A 134 -7.98 3.29 -38.06
C ALA A 134 -8.09 4.71 -37.45
N LEU A 135 -7.18 5.62 -37.79
CA LEU A 135 -7.25 7.02 -37.40
C LEU A 135 -8.40 7.78 -38.10
N GLN A 136 -8.66 7.50 -39.38
CA GLN A 136 -9.73 8.16 -40.14
C GLN A 136 -11.15 7.76 -39.67
N THR A 137 -11.34 6.56 -39.13
CA THR A 137 -12.63 6.14 -38.55
C THR A 137 -13.01 6.89 -37.25
N SER A 138 -12.07 7.62 -36.64
CA SER A 138 -12.23 8.21 -35.30
C SER A 138 -12.77 9.65 -35.27
N TYR A 139 -13.17 10.23 -36.41
CA TYR A 139 -13.68 11.61 -36.52
C TYR A 139 -15.14 11.70 -37.04
N PRO A 140 -16.17 11.68 -36.16
CA PRO A 140 -17.56 11.91 -36.55
C PRO A 140 -17.86 13.41 -36.80
N GLY A 141 -17.38 13.95 -37.92
CA GLY A 141 -17.62 15.33 -38.38
C GLY A 141 -19.07 15.58 -38.82
N ASN A 142 -19.99 15.77 -37.86
CA ASN A 142 -21.42 15.89 -38.12
C ASN A 142 -21.82 17.15 -38.95
N ARG A 143 -22.34 16.94 -40.16
CA ARG A 143 -23.15 17.91 -40.91
C ARG A 143 -24.34 17.23 -41.60
N GLY A 144 -25.48 17.18 -40.91
CA GLY A 144 -26.69 16.55 -41.43
C GLY A 144 -27.44 17.35 -42.51
N ARG A 145 -28.17 16.62 -43.36
CA ARG A 145 -29.40 17.05 -44.03
C ARG A 145 -30.34 15.85 -44.10
N GLY A 146 -31.50 15.94 -43.47
CA GLY A 146 -32.51 14.87 -43.47
C GLY A 146 -33.63 15.11 -44.48
N VAL A 147 -34.21 14.02 -44.97
CA VAL A 147 -35.59 13.93 -45.49
C VAL A 147 -36.15 12.59 -45.01
N ALA A 148 -37.44 12.53 -44.66
CA ALA A 148 -38.09 11.33 -44.15
C ALA A 148 -39.07 10.72 -45.17
N SER A 149 -39.21 9.40 -45.19
CA SER A 149 -40.43 8.69 -45.61
C SER A 149 -40.43 7.23 -45.16
N THR A 150 -41.62 6.65 -45.06
CA THR A 150 -41.91 5.25 -44.72
C THR A 150 -42.66 4.58 -45.92
N PRO A 151 -43.20 3.35 -45.82
CA PRO A 151 -42.47 2.08 -45.79
C PRO A 151 -42.95 1.09 -46.89
N ARG A 152 -42.50 -0.18 -46.80
CA ARG A 152 -43.14 -1.44 -47.28
C ARG A 152 -42.72 -2.07 -48.63
N ALA A 153 -41.84 -3.07 -48.50
CA ALA A 153 -41.86 -4.42 -49.08
C ALA A 153 -42.26 -4.71 -50.56
N ALA A 154 -41.34 -5.38 -51.26
CA ALA A 154 -41.61 -6.51 -52.17
C ALA A 154 -40.46 -7.54 -52.03
N ALA A 155 -40.66 -8.81 -52.38
CA ALA A 155 -39.70 -9.90 -52.13
C ALA A 155 -39.46 -10.81 -53.33
N VAL A 156 -38.24 -11.36 -53.44
CA VAL A 156 -37.91 -12.60 -54.18
C VAL A 156 -36.84 -13.36 -53.37
N VAL A 157 -36.83 -14.69 -53.45
CA VAL A 157 -36.01 -15.62 -52.65
C VAL A 157 -34.97 -16.33 -53.53
N THR A 158 -33.74 -16.52 -53.03
CA THR A 158 -32.99 -17.80 -53.15
C THR A 158 -31.74 -17.85 -52.25
N ASN A 159 -31.60 -18.98 -51.55
CA ASN A 159 -30.37 -19.65 -51.08
C ASN A 159 -29.31 -18.88 -50.27
N SER A 160 -29.41 -19.05 -48.95
CA SER A 160 -28.33 -19.53 -48.05
C SER A 160 -26.90 -19.01 -48.28
N ALA A 161 -26.60 -17.85 -47.70
CA ALA A 161 -25.23 -17.48 -47.30
C ALA A 161 -25.09 -17.54 -45.77
N VAL A 162 -23.87 -17.74 -45.27
CA VAL A 162 -23.56 -17.83 -43.84
C VAL A 162 -23.91 -16.52 -43.12
N THR A 163 -24.53 -16.61 -41.95
CA THR A 163 -24.80 -15.46 -41.08
C THR A 163 -23.50 -14.80 -40.63
N PRO A 164 -23.25 -13.52 -40.96
CA PRO A 164 -22.22 -12.76 -40.25
C PRO A 164 -22.70 -12.54 -38.82
N THR A 165 -21.93 -13.03 -37.83
CA THR A 165 -22.09 -12.57 -36.46
C THR A 165 -21.89 -11.07 -36.41
N SER A 166 -22.71 -10.37 -35.61
CA SER A 166 -22.60 -8.94 -35.43
C SER A 166 -21.20 -8.58 -34.94
N ALA A 167 -20.50 -7.71 -35.68
CA ALA A 167 -19.27 -7.11 -35.19
C ALA A 167 -19.61 -6.34 -33.90
N ALA A 168 -19.15 -6.84 -32.76
CA ALA A 168 -19.15 -6.08 -31.53
C ALA A 168 -18.27 -4.85 -31.77
N SER A 169 -18.80 -3.65 -31.51
CA SER A 169 -18.02 -2.42 -31.58
C SER A 169 -16.87 -2.53 -30.58
N ALA A 170 -15.66 -2.74 -31.07
CA ALA A 170 -14.47 -2.76 -30.23
C ALA A 170 -14.37 -1.39 -29.54
N GLN A 171 -14.63 -1.36 -28.23
CA GLN A 171 -14.40 -0.15 -27.44
C GLN A 171 -12.90 0.09 -27.42
N ILE A 172 -12.47 1.22 -27.98
CA ILE A 172 -11.09 1.66 -27.87
C ILE A 172 -10.86 1.98 -26.38
N ALA A 173 -10.16 1.09 -25.69
CA ALA A 173 -9.73 1.33 -24.32
C ALA A 173 -8.75 2.51 -24.31
N ILE A 174 -9.23 3.68 -23.88
CA ILE A 174 -8.38 4.85 -23.67
C ILE A 174 -7.43 4.52 -22.52
N PRO A 175 -6.10 4.62 -22.69
CA PRO A 175 -5.15 4.34 -21.62
C PRO A 175 -5.39 5.18 -20.37
N ALA A 176 -5.22 4.56 -19.19
CA ALA A 176 -5.50 5.20 -17.90
C ALA A 176 -4.55 6.38 -17.57
N ASN A 177 -3.36 6.40 -18.16
CA ASN A 177 -2.32 7.41 -17.94
C ASN A 177 -1.62 7.82 -19.26
N LEU A 178 -0.76 8.84 -19.18
CA LEU A 178 -0.07 9.37 -20.36
C LEU A 178 1.00 8.40 -20.90
N THR A 179 1.67 7.64 -20.03
CA THR A 179 2.62 6.59 -20.44
C THR A 179 1.97 5.55 -21.37
N GLY A 180 0.77 5.06 -21.04
CA GLY A 180 0.03 4.12 -21.89
C GLY A 180 -0.44 4.73 -23.22
N LEU A 181 -0.73 6.03 -23.27
CA LEU A 181 -1.01 6.74 -24.52
C LEU A 181 0.24 6.83 -25.41
N VAL A 182 1.40 7.13 -24.81
CA VAL A 182 2.69 7.16 -25.51
C VAL A 182 3.08 5.76 -26.00
N GLN A 183 2.84 4.72 -25.20
CA GLN A 183 3.02 3.32 -25.59
C GLN A 183 2.23 3.01 -26.87
N GLN A 184 0.91 3.16 -26.84
CA GLN A 184 0.03 2.77 -27.95
C GLN A 184 0.21 3.63 -29.22
N VAL A 185 0.42 4.94 -29.08
CA VAL A 185 0.39 5.88 -30.21
C VAL A 185 1.77 6.17 -30.78
N ILE A 186 2.84 6.09 -29.98
CA ILE A 186 4.20 6.44 -30.39
C ILE A 186 5.12 5.21 -30.38
N TYR A 187 5.23 4.51 -29.25
CA TYR A 187 6.22 3.45 -29.10
C TYR A 187 5.89 2.20 -29.93
N THR A 188 4.71 1.60 -29.75
CA THR A 188 4.34 0.36 -30.44
C THR A 188 4.39 0.48 -31.98
N PRO A 189 3.93 1.58 -32.62
CA PRO A 189 4.09 1.75 -34.07
C PRO A 189 5.55 1.95 -34.50
N LEU A 190 6.37 2.66 -33.72
CA LEU A 190 7.79 2.87 -34.00
C LEU A 190 8.57 1.55 -33.90
N HIS A 191 8.37 0.81 -32.81
CA HIS A 191 8.95 -0.51 -32.57
C HIS A 191 8.59 -1.49 -33.69
N ALA A 192 7.32 -1.57 -34.09
CA ALA A 192 6.89 -2.42 -35.19
C ALA A 192 7.58 -2.08 -36.53
N VAL A 193 7.87 -0.80 -36.80
CA VAL A 193 8.62 -0.39 -38.01
C VAL A 193 10.11 -0.74 -37.91
N VAL A 194 10.73 -0.56 -36.74
CA VAL A 194 12.13 -0.98 -36.49
C VAL A 194 12.28 -2.49 -36.65
N GLN A 195 11.36 -3.27 -36.07
CA GLN A 195 11.37 -4.72 -36.19
C GLN A 195 11.10 -5.20 -37.62
N ALA A 196 10.15 -4.57 -38.34
CA ALA A 196 9.92 -4.84 -39.75
C ALA A 196 11.15 -4.53 -40.64
N TRP A 197 11.97 -3.54 -40.28
CA TRP A 197 13.26 -3.28 -40.93
C TRP A 197 14.26 -4.40 -40.65
N ILE A 198 14.55 -4.67 -39.38
CA ILE A 198 15.59 -5.61 -38.91
C ILE A 198 15.42 -7.02 -39.52
N VAL A 199 14.18 -7.52 -39.63
CA VAL A 199 13.95 -8.88 -40.19
C VAL A 199 13.92 -8.91 -41.73
N SER A 200 13.76 -7.75 -42.39
CA SER A 200 13.65 -7.67 -43.85
C SER A 200 14.94 -8.08 -44.56
N GLU A 201 14.81 -8.55 -45.80
CA GLU A 201 15.97 -8.94 -46.61
C GLU A 201 16.88 -7.75 -46.95
N VAL A 202 16.30 -6.56 -47.13
CA VAL A 202 17.06 -5.32 -47.41
C VAL A 202 17.72 -4.79 -46.13
N GLY A 203 17.01 -4.80 -45.00
CA GLY A 203 17.54 -4.45 -43.68
C GLY A 203 18.73 -5.32 -43.31
N ARG A 204 18.58 -6.65 -43.27
CA ARG A 204 19.67 -7.58 -42.94
C ARG A 204 20.95 -7.39 -43.77
N GLN A 205 20.84 -7.00 -45.04
CA GLN A 205 22.01 -6.69 -45.89
C GLN A 205 22.67 -5.34 -45.53
N ILE A 206 21.87 -4.31 -45.24
CA ILE A 206 22.34 -2.97 -44.86
C ILE A 206 22.88 -2.97 -43.42
N ASP A 207 22.15 -3.57 -42.48
CA ASP A 207 22.51 -3.70 -41.07
C ASP A 207 23.78 -4.54 -40.91
N GLY A 208 23.92 -5.61 -41.71
CA GLY A 208 25.16 -6.39 -41.80
C GLY A 208 26.37 -5.56 -42.27
N PHE A 209 26.16 -4.64 -43.23
CA PHE A 209 27.19 -3.69 -43.65
C PHE A 209 27.50 -2.65 -42.57
N ILE A 210 26.48 -2.08 -41.92
CA ILE A 210 26.63 -1.09 -40.83
C ILE A 210 27.41 -1.70 -39.67
N ASN A 211 27.03 -2.88 -39.20
CA ASN A 211 27.69 -3.59 -38.11
C ASN A 211 29.16 -3.92 -38.45
N ALA A 212 29.42 -4.40 -39.68
CA ALA A 212 30.78 -4.67 -40.14
C ALA A 212 31.64 -3.40 -40.28
N ALA A 213 31.06 -2.29 -40.75
CA ALA A 213 31.76 -1.00 -40.90
C ALA A 213 32.02 -0.31 -39.54
N ALA A 214 31.12 -0.49 -38.57
CA ALA A 214 31.23 0.02 -37.21
C ALA A 214 32.03 -0.91 -36.25
N GLY A 215 32.43 -2.09 -36.70
CA GLY A 215 33.14 -3.10 -35.89
C GLY A 215 32.38 -3.57 -34.64
N SER A 216 31.06 -3.38 -34.61
CA SER A 216 30.21 -3.56 -33.42
C SER A 216 28.78 -3.95 -33.81
N TYR A 217 28.00 -4.46 -32.86
CA TYR A 217 26.60 -4.82 -33.09
C TYR A 217 25.72 -3.57 -32.89
N VAL A 218 25.46 -2.83 -33.97
CA VAL A 218 24.74 -1.54 -33.96
C VAL A 218 23.23 -1.76 -34.15
N ILE A 219 22.85 -2.59 -35.13
CA ILE A 219 21.46 -2.86 -35.50
C ILE A 219 21.25 -4.38 -35.59
N GLY A 220 20.19 -4.87 -34.94
CA GLY A 220 19.77 -6.27 -34.97
C GLY A 220 19.26 -6.75 -33.62
N ASN A 221 18.41 -7.80 -33.61
CA ASN A 221 17.94 -8.38 -32.35
C ASN A 221 18.95 -9.38 -31.79
N GLY A 222 18.99 -9.50 -30.47
CA GLY A 222 19.81 -10.48 -29.77
C GLY A 222 19.45 -11.92 -30.14
N ALA A 223 20.45 -12.80 -30.11
CA ALA A 223 20.24 -14.24 -30.31
C ALA A 223 19.47 -14.83 -29.12
N ALA A 224 18.50 -15.72 -29.38
CA ALA A 224 17.85 -16.47 -28.33
C ALA A 224 18.82 -17.44 -27.63
N GLY A 225 18.60 -17.67 -26.33
CA GLY A 225 19.33 -18.63 -25.52
C GLY A 225 19.17 -20.07 -26.00
N THR A 226 20.08 -20.93 -25.56
CA THR A 226 20.16 -22.36 -25.90
C THR A 226 20.66 -23.18 -24.70
N GLU A 227 20.50 -24.51 -24.77
CA GLU A 227 21.05 -25.46 -23.78
C GLU A 227 22.56 -25.28 -23.50
N ASP A 228 23.36 -24.91 -24.51
CA ASP A 228 24.80 -24.61 -24.33
C ASP A 228 25.07 -23.18 -23.79
N HIS A 229 24.12 -22.25 -23.95
CA HIS A 229 24.26 -20.82 -23.65
C HIS A 229 22.89 -20.26 -23.22
N HIS A 230 22.50 -20.42 -21.96
CA HIS A 230 21.08 -20.24 -21.56
C HIS A 230 20.57 -18.80 -21.77
N ASN A 231 21.42 -17.79 -21.56
CA ASN A 231 20.99 -16.39 -21.62
C ASN A 231 20.83 -15.89 -23.06
N GLY A 232 19.79 -15.09 -23.29
CA GLY A 232 19.61 -14.36 -24.53
C GLY A 232 20.68 -13.28 -24.72
N GLY A 233 21.17 -13.13 -25.95
CA GLY A 233 22.12 -12.08 -26.31
C GLY A 233 21.48 -10.69 -26.28
N ALA A 234 22.30 -9.66 -26.09
CA ALA A 234 21.86 -8.27 -26.19
C ALA A 234 21.48 -7.89 -27.64
N GLY A 235 20.55 -6.96 -27.79
CA GLY A 235 20.24 -6.30 -29.05
C GLY A 235 21.37 -5.38 -29.53
N GLY A 236 21.29 -4.96 -30.79
CA GLY A 236 22.21 -3.97 -31.36
C GLY A 236 22.06 -2.62 -30.65
N TRP A 237 23.17 -2.01 -30.25
CA TRP A 237 23.18 -0.90 -29.28
C TRP A 237 22.39 0.34 -29.72
N LEU A 238 22.09 0.50 -31.02
CA LEU A 238 21.23 1.57 -31.53
C LEU A 238 19.78 1.11 -31.71
N LEU A 239 19.55 -0.01 -32.40
CA LEU A 239 18.23 -0.55 -32.72
C LEU A 239 18.23 -2.08 -32.58
N GLY A 240 17.46 -2.61 -31.63
CA GLY A 240 17.37 -4.04 -31.46
C GLY A 240 16.67 -4.45 -30.17
N ASP A 241 15.83 -5.47 -30.27
CA ASP A 241 15.28 -6.17 -29.12
C ASP A 241 16.31 -7.15 -28.55
N GLY A 242 16.24 -7.42 -27.25
CA GLY A 242 17.02 -8.48 -26.62
C GLY A 242 16.56 -9.88 -27.04
N GLY A 243 17.48 -10.83 -27.08
CA GLY A 243 17.13 -12.23 -27.30
C GLY A 243 16.40 -12.82 -26.09
N THR A 244 15.45 -13.74 -26.31
CA THR A 244 14.83 -14.49 -25.21
C THR A 244 15.85 -15.39 -24.52
N GLY A 245 15.68 -15.65 -23.23
CA GLY A 245 16.36 -16.72 -22.54
C GLY A 245 15.94 -18.11 -23.05
N TRP A 246 16.66 -19.14 -22.61
CA TRP A 246 16.33 -20.54 -22.84
C TRP A 246 15.34 -21.06 -21.79
N ASP A 247 14.22 -21.62 -22.24
CA ASP A 247 13.33 -22.44 -21.42
C ASP A 247 14.03 -23.77 -21.11
N SER A 248 14.31 -24.06 -19.84
CA SER A 248 15.04 -25.27 -19.46
C SER A 248 14.12 -26.48 -19.33
N ASP A 249 14.47 -27.58 -20.00
CA ASP A 249 13.83 -28.89 -19.90
C ASP A 249 14.58 -29.86 -18.97
N GLN A 250 15.56 -29.36 -18.19
CA GLN A 250 16.41 -30.16 -17.30
C GLN A 250 16.08 -29.94 -15.82
N ASP A 251 15.87 -31.01 -15.06
CA ASP A 251 15.60 -30.97 -13.61
C ASP A 251 16.66 -30.17 -12.84
N GLY A 252 16.23 -29.21 -12.01
CA GLY A 252 17.12 -28.38 -11.19
C GLY A 252 17.93 -27.32 -11.94
N VAL A 253 17.70 -27.12 -13.25
CA VAL A 253 18.42 -26.11 -14.06
C VAL A 253 17.57 -24.84 -14.22
N VAL A 254 18.17 -23.69 -13.90
CA VAL A 254 17.51 -22.39 -14.00
C VAL A 254 17.30 -21.97 -15.45
N GLY A 255 16.17 -21.30 -15.70
CA GLY A 255 15.85 -20.70 -16.98
C GLY A 255 16.86 -19.60 -17.34
N GLY A 256 17.09 -19.40 -18.63
CA GLY A 256 18.03 -18.38 -19.10
C GLY A 256 17.50 -16.96 -18.91
N ASN A 257 18.37 -16.02 -18.56
CA ASN A 257 17.99 -14.60 -18.53
C ASN A 257 17.77 -14.06 -19.94
N GLY A 258 16.81 -13.16 -20.10
CA GLY A 258 16.60 -12.41 -21.34
C GLY A 258 17.69 -11.36 -21.56
N GLY A 259 18.03 -11.11 -22.83
CA GLY A 259 19.01 -10.11 -23.21
C GLY A 259 18.47 -8.67 -23.10
N ALA A 260 19.35 -7.71 -22.84
CA ALA A 260 19.00 -6.29 -22.87
C ALA A 260 18.80 -5.78 -24.31
N ALA A 261 17.97 -4.75 -24.47
CA ALA A 261 17.76 -4.03 -25.73
C ALA A 261 18.87 -3.00 -26.03
N GLY A 262 18.84 -2.43 -27.24
CA GLY A 262 19.64 -1.25 -27.61
C GLY A 262 19.08 0.08 -27.10
N LEU A 263 19.44 1.19 -27.74
CA LEU A 263 18.86 2.52 -27.46
C LEU A 263 17.33 2.54 -27.69
N LEU A 264 16.84 1.84 -28.72
CA LEU A 264 15.43 1.55 -28.92
C LEU A 264 15.21 0.04 -29.14
N GLY A 265 14.36 -0.55 -28.30
CA GLY A 265 13.96 -1.95 -28.40
C GLY A 265 13.30 -2.47 -27.12
N ASN A 266 12.72 -3.66 -27.19
CA ASN A 266 12.21 -4.38 -26.03
C ASN A 266 13.27 -5.33 -25.45
N GLY A 267 13.31 -5.49 -24.14
CA GLY A 267 14.11 -6.53 -23.50
C GLY A 267 13.59 -7.93 -23.87
N GLY A 268 14.50 -8.90 -23.95
CA GLY A 268 14.13 -10.29 -24.19
C GLY A 268 13.42 -10.88 -22.96
N ALA A 269 12.42 -11.73 -23.16
CA ALA A 269 11.82 -12.48 -22.05
C ALA A 269 12.83 -13.45 -21.42
N GLY A 270 12.77 -13.64 -20.11
CA GLY A 270 13.45 -14.73 -19.41
C GLY A 270 12.80 -16.08 -19.73
N GLY A 271 13.61 -17.14 -19.79
CA GLY A 271 13.14 -18.50 -20.04
C GLY A 271 12.63 -19.18 -18.76
N ALA A 272 11.74 -20.17 -18.92
CA ALA A 272 11.23 -20.98 -17.82
C ALA A 272 12.33 -21.83 -17.16
N GLY A 273 12.21 -22.04 -15.84
CA GLY A 273 13.05 -22.97 -15.09
C GLY A 273 12.61 -24.42 -15.24
N GLY A 274 13.57 -25.35 -15.21
CA GLY A 274 13.29 -26.78 -15.11
C GLY A 274 12.75 -27.18 -13.74
N VAL A 275 12.46 -28.48 -13.53
CA VAL A 275 11.77 -28.98 -12.32
C VAL A 275 12.45 -28.49 -11.03
N GLY A 276 11.69 -27.76 -10.20
CA GLY A 276 12.15 -27.15 -8.94
C GLY A 276 13.12 -25.96 -9.07
N ALA A 277 13.40 -25.47 -10.27
CA ALA A 277 14.38 -24.41 -10.52
C ALA A 277 13.74 -23.07 -10.90
N ALA A 278 14.43 -21.98 -10.60
CA ALA A 278 13.93 -20.63 -10.86
C ALA A 278 13.86 -20.31 -12.37
N GLY A 279 12.88 -19.48 -12.74
CA GLY A 279 12.82 -18.86 -14.06
C GLY A 279 13.88 -17.77 -14.22
N GLY A 280 14.35 -17.56 -15.45
CA GLY A 280 15.33 -16.52 -15.76
C GLY A 280 14.72 -15.11 -15.68
N ALA A 281 15.53 -14.11 -15.35
CA ALA A 281 15.09 -12.72 -15.33
C ALA A 281 14.82 -12.18 -16.75
N GLY A 282 13.86 -11.26 -16.88
CA GLY A 282 13.62 -10.51 -18.10
C GLY A 282 14.73 -9.50 -18.37
N GLY A 283 15.06 -9.28 -19.64
CA GLY A 283 16.08 -8.32 -20.04
C GLY A 283 15.60 -6.87 -19.98
N ALA A 284 16.53 -5.93 -19.80
CA ALA A 284 16.22 -4.50 -19.78
C ALA A 284 15.68 -3.98 -21.13
N GLY A 285 14.64 -3.15 -21.07
CA GLY A 285 14.12 -2.38 -22.20
C GLY A 285 15.03 -1.19 -22.56
N GLY A 286 14.95 -0.73 -23.81
CA GLY A 286 15.95 0.16 -24.40
C GLY A 286 16.08 1.56 -23.78
N SER A 287 17.31 2.05 -23.72
CA SER A 287 17.74 3.18 -22.87
C SER A 287 17.31 4.58 -23.33
N LEU A 288 16.68 4.73 -24.50
CA LEU A 288 15.89 5.92 -24.85
C LEU A 288 14.39 5.63 -24.79
N MET A 289 13.96 4.54 -25.45
CA MET A 289 12.58 4.07 -25.45
C MET A 289 12.52 2.53 -25.49
N GLY A 290 11.83 1.92 -24.53
CA GLY A 290 11.69 0.46 -24.47
C GLY A 290 10.58 -0.08 -23.59
N ILE A 291 10.35 -1.38 -23.68
CA ILE A 291 9.61 -2.16 -22.69
C ILE A 291 10.54 -3.29 -22.20
N GLY A 292 10.61 -3.52 -20.90
CA GLY A 292 11.37 -4.63 -20.33
C GLY A 292 10.80 -5.99 -20.71
N GLY A 293 11.66 -7.01 -20.78
CA GLY A 293 11.24 -8.38 -21.01
C GLY A 293 10.51 -8.95 -19.79
N THR A 294 9.55 -9.83 -20.01
CA THR A 294 8.89 -10.55 -18.89
C THR A 294 9.86 -11.54 -18.25
N GLY A 295 9.73 -11.74 -16.94
CA GLY A 295 10.42 -12.83 -16.24
C GLY A 295 9.91 -14.21 -16.66
N GLY A 296 10.78 -15.21 -16.61
CA GLY A 296 10.44 -16.60 -16.90
C GLY A 296 9.70 -17.26 -15.73
N ALA A 297 8.84 -18.24 -16.03
CA ALA A 297 8.15 -19.01 -14.99
C ALA A 297 9.12 -19.93 -14.21
N GLY A 298 8.95 -20.04 -12.91
CA GLY A 298 9.62 -21.03 -12.09
C GLY A 298 9.07 -22.44 -12.34
N GLY A 299 9.95 -23.43 -12.41
CA GLY A 299 9.56 -24.81 -12.67
C GLY A 299 8.89 -25.46 -11.46
N ALA A 300 7.80 -26.18 -11.69
CA ALA A 300 7.10 -26.91 -10.63
C ALA A 300 8.04 -27.92 -9.92
N GLY A 301 7.85 -28.09 -8.62
CA GLY A 301 8.64 -28.99 -7.80
C GLY A 301 8.43 -30.47 -8.17
N ALA A 302 9.46 -31.29 -7.96
CA ALA A 302 9.30 -32.73 -7.94
C ALA A 302 8.41 -33.17 -6.77
N ALA A 303 7.92 -34.41 -6.76
CA ALA A 303 7.09 -34.92 -5.66
C ALA A 303 7.84 -34.84 -4.31
N GLY A 304 7.33 -34.03 -3.39
CA GLY A 304 7.96 -33.73 -2.10
C GLY A 304 9.05 -32.66 -2.13
N ALA A 305 9.13 -31.84 -3.19
CA ALA A 305 10.07 -30.73 -3.31
C ALA A 305 9.37 -29.39 -3.54
N VAL A 306 10.06 -28.31 -3.15
CA VAL A 306 9.63 -26.91 -3.32
C VAL A 306 9.60 -26.53 -4.81
N GLY A 307 8.68 -25.66 -5.19
CA GLY A 307 8.61 -25.10 -6.54
C GLY A 307 9.63 -23.99 -6.77
N GLY A 308 10.13 -23.85 -8.01
CA GLY A 308 11.07 -22.80 -8.38
C GLY A 308 10.43 -21.41 -8.34
N ALA A 309 11.18 -20.38 -7.95
CA ALA A 309 10.72 -19.00 -7.98
C ALA A 309 10.55 -18.49 -9.43
N GLY A 310 9.61 -17.58 -9.65
CA GLY A 310 9.49 -16.83 -10.90
C GLY A 310 10.66 -15.86 -11.07
N GLY A 311 11.15 -15.68 -12.30
CA GLY A 311 12.16 -14.69 -12.61
C GLY A 311 11.59 -13.27 -12.51
N ALA A 312 12.42 -12.30 -12.13
CA ALA A 312 12.02 -10.89 -12.15
C ALA A 312 11.77 -10.38 -13.59
N GLY A 313 10.87 -9.43 -13.75
CA GLY A 313 10.72 -8.68 -15.00
C GLY A 313 11.86 -7.67 -15.20
N GLY A 314 12.24 -7.40 -16.44
CA GLY A 314 13.31 -6.45 -16.75
C GLY A 314 12.85 -4.99 -16.67
N ASP A 315 13.75 -4.07 -16.33
CA ASP A 315 13.42 -2.64 -16.21
C ASP A 315 13.19 -1.95 -17.56
N GLY A 316 12.26 -0.99 -17.58
CA GLY A 316 12.08 -0.05 -18.69
C GLY A 316 13.05 1.12 -18.58
N THR A 317 14.33 0.93 -18.92
CA THR A 317 15.42 1.90 -18.65
C THR A 317 15.39 3.22 -19.46
N GLY A 318 14.36 3.44 -20.28
CA GLY A 318 14.36 4.48 -21.31
C GLY A 318 14.20 5.91 -20.80
N VAL A 319 15.19 6.78 -21.07
CA VAL A 319 15.20 8.20 -20.63
C VAL A 319 13.94 8.98 -21.04
N VAL A 320 13.30 8.64 -22.16
CA VAL A 320 12.06 9.29 -22.62
C VAL A 320 10.82 8.47 -22.28
N PHE A 321 10.89 7.15 -22.41
CA PHE A 321 9.77 6.22 -22.20
C PHE A 321 10.29 4.84 -21.81
N GLY A 322 9.70 4.22 -20.78
CA GLY A 322 10.12 2.90 -20.36
C GLY A 322 9.09 2.21 -19.49
N ILE A 323 8.53 1.10 -19.95
CA ILE A 323 7.64 0.25 -19.14
C ILE A 323 8.40 -0.99 -18.70
N GLY A 324 8.30 -1.36 -17.43
CA GLY A 324 8.90 -2.59 -16.91
C GLY A 324 8.20 -3.84 -17.42
N GLY A 325 8.93 -4.94 -17.55
CA GLY A 325 8.36 -6.24 -17.87
C GLY A 325 7.64 -6.85 -16.66
N HIS A 326 6.61 -7.66 -16.90
CA HIS A 326 5.93 -8.40 -15.83
C HIS A 326 6.86 -9.46 -15.23
N GLY A 327 6.71 -9.73 -13.93
CA GLY A 327 7.39 -10.84 -13.27
C GLY A 327 6.86 -12.20 -13.69
N GLY A 328 7.71 -13.23 -13.63
CA GLY A 328 7.34 -14.61 -13.93
C GLY A 328 6.55 -15.25 -12.78
N SER A 329 5.67 -16.20 -13.09
CA SER A 329 4.95 -16.98 -12.08
C SER A 329 5.87 -17.97 -11.37
N GLY A 330 5.71 -18.17 -10.05
CA GLY A 330 6.34 -19.25 -9.31
C GLY A 330 5.74 -20.63 -9.64
N GLY A 331 6.52 -21.69 -9.43
CA GLY A 331 6.10 -23.07 -9.67
C GLY A 331 5.34 -23.67 -8.48
N ASP A 332 4.31 -24.48 -8.74
CA ASP A 332 3.64 -25.30 -7.71
C ASP A 332 4.63 -26.30 -7.07
N GLY A 333 4.48 -26.62 -5.77
CA GLY A 333 5.36 -27.58 -5.07
C GLY A 333 4.85 -27.98 -3.68
N SER A 334 5.68 -28.71 -2.91
CA SER A 334 5.38 -29.00 -1.49
C SER A 334 5.17 -27.69 -0.73
N ASP A 335 6.08 -26.75 -0.94
CA ASP A 335 5.89 -25.33 -0.75
C ASP A 335 6.01 -24.68 -2.14
N GLY A 336 5.20 -23.65 -2.38
CA GLY A 336 5.19 -22.95 -3.66
C GLY A 336 6.47 -22.15 -3.91
N GLY A 337 6.83 -21.97 -5.17
CA GLY A 337 7.81 -20.95 -5.56
C GLY A 337 7.22 -19.55 -5.44
N ARG A 338 8.01 -18.58 -4.96
CA ARG A 338 7.61 -17.17 -4.94
C ARG A 338 7.37 -16.67 -6.37
N GLY A 339 6.39 -15.78 -6.56
CA GLY A 339 6.28 -15.00 -7.79
C GLY A 339 7.48 -14.04 -7.96
N GLY A 340 7.90 -13.80 -9.20
CA GLY A 340 8.96 -12.84 -9.51
C GLY A 340 8.45 -11.40 -9.49
N ASN A 341 9.27 -10.45 -9.02
CA ASN A 341 8.90 -9.03 -9.01
C ASN A 341 8.79 -8.48 -10.45
N GLY A 342 7.90 -7.52 -10.67
CA GLY A 342 7.81 -6.76 -11.91
C GLY A 342 8.95 -5.74 -12.05
N GLY A 343 9.41 -5.51 -13.27
CA GLY A 343 10.47 -4.54 -13.55
C GLY A 343 10.01 -3.10 -13.38
N ASN A 344 10.93 -2.18 -13.11
CA ASN A 344 10.63 -0.78 -12.87
C ASN A 344 10.35 0.01 -14.16
N GLY A 345 9.55 1.06 -14.05
CA GLY A 345 9.33 2.03 -15.12
C GLY A 345 10.41 3.11 -15.20
N ALA A 346 10.58 3.70 -16.38
CA ALA A 346 11.39 4.91 -16.55
C ALA A 346 10.85 6.07 -15.70
N ALA A 347 11.76 6.86 -15.09
CA ALA A 347 11.42 7.93 -14.15
C ALA A 347 10.39 8.98 -14.64
N PHE A 348 10.22 9.16 -15.96
CA PHE A 348 9.27 10.13 -16.54
C PHE A 348 8.00 9.49 -17.09
N LEU A 349 8.01 9.04 -18.35
CA LEU A 349 6.90 8.29 -18.98
C LEU A 349 7.15 6.79 -18.83
N GLY A 350 7.09 6.31 -17.58
CA GLY A 350 7.26 4.90 -17.28
C GLY A 350 6.26 4.37 -16.28
N SER A 351 5.91 3.10 -16.45
CA SER A 351 5.08 2.32 -15.56
C SER A 351 5.83 1.06 -15.18
N GLY A 352 5.63 0.55 -13.97
CA GLY A 352 6.14 -0.77 -13.62
C GLY A 352 5.44 -1.88 -14.40
N GLY A 353 6.08 -3.04 -14.49
CA GLY A 353 5.41 -4.29 -14.81
C GLY A 353 4.72 -4.86 -13.56
N ASP A 354 3.66 -5.65 -13.75
CA ASP A 354 3.01 -6.36 -12.65
C ASP A 354 3.91 -7.48 -12.11
N GLY A 355 3.81 -7.78 -10.82
CA GLY A 355 4.44 -8.95 -10.22
C GLY A 355 3.80 -10.26 -10.67
N GLY A 356 4.58 -11.33 -10.71
CA GLY A 356 4.09 -12.67 -11.06
C GLY A 356 3.35 -13.34 -9.88
N ASP A 357 2.37 -14.19 -10.19
CA ASP A 357 1.68 -15.03 -9.21
C ASP A 357 2.65 -16.03 -8.55
N ALA A 358 2.44 -16.37 -7.29
CA ALA A 358 3.15 -17.46 -6.63
C ALA A 358 2.61 -18.84 -7.04
N GLY A 359 3.48 -19.85 -6.97
CA GLY A 359 3.07 -21.24 -7.06
C GLY A 359 2.35 -21.73 -5.80
N LYS A 360 1.54 -22.77 -5.92
CA LYS A 360 0.78 -23.34 -4.81
C LYS A 360 1.64 -24.26 -3.94
N SER A 361 1.54 -24.08 -2.63
CA SER A 361 2.00 -25.06 -1.63
C SER A 361 1.03 -26.25 -1.54
N GLY A 362 1.49 -27.37 -0.99
CA GLY A 362 0.72 -28.61 -0.83
C GLY A 362 0.59 -29.48 -2.09
N VAL A 363 1.30 -29.14 -3.17
CA VAL A 363 1.26 -29.86 -4.45
C VAL A 363 2.36 -30.91 -4.50
N GLY A 364 1.97 -32.19 -4.57
CA GLY A 364 2.92 -33.31 -4.63
C GLY A 364 3.65 -33.63 -3.31
N GLY A 365 3.38 -32.88 -2.24
CA GLY A 365 3.91 -33.11 -0.89
C GLY A 365 3.14 -32.28 0.14
N THR A 366 3.41 -32.49 1.44
CA THR A 366 2.89 -31.61 2.50
C THR A 366 3.68 -30.30 2.52
N ALA A 367 3.00 -29.18 2.74
CA ALA A 367 3.66 -27.89 2.99
C ALA A 367 4.47 -27.91 4.29
N THR A 368 5.55 -27.15 4.31
CA THR A 368 6.47 -27.00 5.45
C THR A 368 6.57 -25.57 5.96
N GLY A 369 6.18 -24.57 5.15
CA GLY A 369 6.09 -23.16 5.50
C GLY A 369 4.70 -22.55 5.30
N LEU A 370 4.62 -21.22 5.36
CA LEU A 370 3.45 -20.45 4.97
C LEU A 370 3.29 -20.45 3.42
N PRO A 371 2.13 -20.03 2.88
CA PRO A 371 1.95 -19.95 1.43
C PRO A 371 2.96 -19.02 0.76
N ALA A 372 3.45 -19.40 -0.42
CA ALA A 372 4.35 -18.53 -1.19
C ALA A 372 3.65 -17.21 -1.56
N LEU A 373 4.37 -16.10 -1.47
CA LEU A 373 3.85 -14.78 -1.85
C LEU A 373 4.06 -14.50 -3.34
N GLY A 374 3.21 -13.64 -3.90
CA GLY A 374 3.44 -13.07 -5.23
C GLY A 374 4.71 -12.22 -5.29
N GLY A 375 5.08 -11.84 -6.51
CA GLY A 375 6.07 -10.80 -6.74
C GLY A 375 5.48 -9.41 -6.49
N ALA A 376 6.32 -8.47 -6.07
CA ALA A 376 5.97 -7.06 -6.06
C ALA A 376 5.66 -6.53 -7.47
N GLY A 377 4.81 -5.52 -7.57
CA GLY A 377 4.76 -4.69 -8.77
C GLY A 377 6.01 -3.83 -8.90
N GLY A 378 6.41 -3.49 -10.12
CA GLY A 378 7.51 -2.56 -10.35
C GLY A 378 7.13 -1.10 -10.12
N THR A 379 8.11 -0.25 -9.82
CA THR A 379 7.87 1.16 -9.49
C THR A 379 7.47 2.03 -10.69
N ALA A 380 6.79 3.15 -10.41
CA ALA A 380 6.26 4.07 -11.39
C ALA A 380 7.21 5.25 -11.71
N GLY A 381 7.22 5.69 -12.97
CA GLY A 381 7.64 7.03 -13.34
C GLY A 381 6.56 8.07 -13.06
N TRP A 382 6.94 9.36 -13.03
CA TRP A 382 6.07 10.49 -12.67
C TRP A 382 4.73 10.57 -13.43
N LEU A 383 4.62 9.97 -14.63
CA LEU A 383 3.45 10.06 -15.52
C LEU A 383 2.85 8.70 -15.91
N GLY A 384 3.34 7.59 -15.32
CA GLY A 384 2.78 6.25 -15.49
C GLY A 384 2.09 5.75 -14.22
N SER A 385 2.21 4.45 -13.96
CA SER A 385 1.62 3.81 -12.77
C SER A 385 2.46 2.63 -12.29
N HIS A 386 2.31 2.28 -11.02
CA HIS A 386 2.94 1.10 -10.41
C HIS A 386 2.34 -0.18 -11.01
N GLY A 387 3.13 -1.27 -11.02
CA GLY A 387 2.58 -2.59 -11.34
C GLY A 387 1.67 -3.09 -10.20
N GLY A 388 0.73 -3.99 -10.53
CA GLY A 388 0.01 -4.76 -9.51
C GLY A 388 0.93 -5.78 -8.82
N VAL A 389 0.61 -6.15 -7.58
CA VAL A 389 1.22 -7.31 -6.91
C VAL A 389 0.67 -8.60 -7.53
N GLY A 390 1.49 -9.65 -7.61
CA GLY A 390 1.04 -10.99 -8.00
C GLY A 390 0.22 -11.68 -6.90
N ASN A 391 -0.62 -12.65 -7.27
CA ASN A 391 -1.42 -13.40 -6.30
C ASN A 391 -0.55 -14.34 -5.44
N SER A 392 -0.86 -14.43 -4.15
CA SER A 392 -0.26 -15.43 -3.26
C SER A 392 -0.71 -16.86 -3.61
N GLY A 393 0.17 -17.85 -3.39
CA GLY A 393 -0.01 -19.26 -3.75
C GLY A 393 -1.14 -19.98 -3.01
N ALA A 394 -1.70 -19.34 -1.99
CA ALA A 394 -3.00 -19.67 -1.41
C ALA A 394 -3.69 -18.39 -0.94
N THR A 395 -5.01 -18.48 -0.78
CA THR A 395 -5.82 -17.52 -0.03
C THR A 395 -6.36 -18.23 1.20
N ALA A 396 -6.36 -17.56 2.36
CA ALA A 396 -6.93 -18.12 3.56
C ALA A 396 -8.44 -18.38 3.41
N ALA A 397 -8.93 -19.42 4.08
CA ALA A 397 -10.37 -19.64 4.22
C ALA A 397 -10.90 -18.76 5.37
N ALA A 398 -11.99 -18.04 5.13
CA ALA A 398 -12.64 -17.23 6.16
C ALA A 398 -13.17 -18.13 7.30
N THR A 399 -12.46 -18.10 8.43
CA THR A 399 -12.87 -18.68 9.71
C THR A 399 -13.60 -17.64 10.55
N GLN A 400 -14.38 -18.06 11.55
CA GLN A 400 -14.91 -17.12 12.55
C GLN A 400 -13.86 -16.96 13.66
N PRO A 401 -13.43 -15.74 14.01
CA PRO A 401 -12.54 -15.52 15.14
C PRO A 401 -13.16 -15.97 16.47
N THR A 402 -12.31 -16.28 17.44
CA THR A 402 -12.67 -16.82 18.76
C THR A 402 -11.82 -16.17 19.85
N GLY A 403 -12.41 -15.97 21.03
CA GLY A 403 -11.77 -15.29 22.17
C GLY A 403 -12.82 -14.87 23.20
N SER A 404 -12.44 -13.99 24.13
CA SER A 404 -13.33 -13.41 25.13
C SER A 404 -14.30 -12.37 24.55
N LEU A 405 -13.86 -11.62 23.52
CA LEU A 405 -14.60 -10.51 22.93
C LEU A 405 -15.38 -10.92 21.67
N PRO A 406 -16.52 -10.25 21.34
CA PRO A 406 -17.20 -10.43 20.06
C PRO A 406 -16.29 -10.10 18.87
N PRO A 407 -16.15 -10.97 17.85
CA PRO A 407 -15.41 -10.64 16.64
C PRO A 407 -15.98 -9.39 15.94
N LEU A 408 -15.11 -8.45 15.58
CA LEU A 408 -15.47 -7.28 14.80
C LEU A 408 -15.11 -7.46 13.32
N SER A 409 -15.95 -6.86 12.47
CA SER A 409 -15.66 -6.56 11.06
C SER A 409 -16.29 -5.19 10.77
N HIS A 410 -16.67 -4.88 9.52
CA HIS A 410 -17.34 -3.64 9.20
C HIS A 410 -18.56 -3.80 8.29
N THR A 411 -19.50 -2.88 8.44
CA THR A 411 -20.68 -2.72 7.58
C THR A 411 -20.71 -1.30 7.05
N GLY A 412 -20.19 -1.10 5.84
CA GLY A 412 -20.00 0.22 5.28
C GLY A 412 -19.05 1.06 6.14
N THR A 413 -19.54 2.20 6.63
CA THR A 413 -18.76 3.17 7.42
C THR A 413 -18.64 2.85 8.92
N TRP A 414 -19.10 1.68 9.37
CA TRP A 414 -19.17 1.31 10.79
C TRP A 414 -18.41 0.03 11.08
N LEU A 415 -17.67 -0.02 12.19
CA LEU A 415 -17.28 -1.29 12.80
C LEU A 415 -18.53 -1.97 13.36
N THR A 416 -18.64 -3.28 13.16
CA THR A 416 -19.84 -4.05 13.53
C THR A 416 -19.51 -5.43 14.07
N THR A 417 -20.28 -5.89 15.07
CA THR A 417 -20.32 -7.30 15.47
C THR A 417 -20.99 -8.16 14.38
N SER A 418 -20.86 -9.49 14.49
CA SER A 418 -21.52 -10.46 13.60
C SER A 418 -23.06 -10.36 13.59
N ASP A 419 -23.68 -9.89 14.68
CA ASP A 419 -25.12 -9.60 14.76
C ASP A 419 -25.52 -8.25 14.12
N GLY A 420 -24.54 -7.47 13.64
CA GLY A 420 -24.72 -6.15 13.02
C GLY A 420 -24.91 -5.01 14.01
N GLN A 421 -24.51 -5.17 15.28
CA GLN A 421 -24.47 -4.05 16.24
C GLN A 421 -23.31 -3.13 15.88
N VAL A 422 -23.52 -1.82 15.91
CA VAL A 422 -22.43 -0.85 15.70
C VAL A 422 -21.55 -0.79 16.93
N VAL A 423 -20.23 -0.80 16.72
CA VAL A 423 -19.22 -0.66 17.79
C VAL A 423 -18.44 0.64 17.60
N ILE A 424 -18.28 1.39 18.68
CA ILE A 424 -17.39 2.56 18.75
C ILE A 424 -16.23 2.19 19.68
N VAL A 425 -15.02 2.52 19.25
CA VAL A 425 -13.78 2.24 19.99
C VAL A 425 -13.15 3.55 20.45
N HIS A 426 -12.98 3.76 21.75
CA HIS A 426 -12.20 4.87 22.32
C HIS A 426 -11.08 4.27 23.19
N GLY A 427 -9.86 4.79 23.05
CA GLY A 427 -8.67 4.14 23.59
C GLY A 427 -7.42 5.01 23.67
N VAL A 428 -6.29 4.33 23.84
CA VAL A 428 -4.94 4.91 23.91
C VAL A 428 -3.97 4.10 23.04
N ASN A 429 -2.83 4.69 22.72
CA ASN A 429 -1.67 3.99 22.17
C ASN A 429 -0.76 3.52 23.32
N GLU A 430 -0.29 2.28 23.27
CA GLU A 430 0.80 1.76 24.11
C GLU A 430 1.89 1.21 23.19
N VAL A 431 3.02 1.92 23.12
CA VAL A 431 4.11 1.67 22.16
C VAL A 431 5.44 1.80 22.89
N TYR A 432 6.13 0.68 23.12
CA TYR A 432 7.45 0.69 23.75
C TYR A 432 8.56 0.75 22.70
N LYS A 433 9.00 1.96 22.37
CA LYS A 433 9.92 2.28 21.25
C LYS A 433 11.39 1.82 21.44
N LEU A 434 11.75 1.18 22.56
CA LEU A 434 13.11 0.74 22.89
C LEU A 434 13.23 -0.77 23.07
N ALA A 435 14.32 -1.37 22.57
CA ALA A 435 14.58 -2.81 22.72
C ALA A 435 14.53 -3.25 24.21
N PRO A 436 13.77 -4.32 24.56
CA PRO A 436 13.26 -5.40 23.69
C PRO A 436 11.94 -5.11 22.93
N TYR A 437 11.41 -3.88 23.01
CA TYR A 437 10.17 -3.43 22.36
C TYR A 437 8.88 -4.03 22.92
N GLU A 438 8.95 -4.60 24.13
CA GLU A 438 7.83 -5.23 24.84
C GLU A 438 7.22 -4.25 25.87
N PRO A 439 5.88 -4.04 25.91
CA PRO A 439 5.22 -3.17 26.89
C PRO A 439 5.52 -3.56 28.35
N SER A 440 5.68 -4.85 28.62
CA SER A 440 6.09 -5.38 29.93
C SER A 440 7.46 -4.86 30.41
N ALA A 441 8.32 -4.39 29.49
CA ALA A 441 9.59 -3.73 29.81
C ALA A 441 9.45 -2.23 30.10
N SER A 442 8.38 -1.56 29.60
CA SER A 442 7.96 -0.23 30.08
C SER A 442 7.45 -0.33 31.53
N GLY A 443 6.75 -1.42 31.82
CA GLY A 443 6.12 -1.74 33.10
C GLY A 443 4.64 -2.10 32.97
N PHE A 444 4.06 -2.01 31.76
CA PHE A 444 2.64 -2.24 31.49
C PHE A 444 2.16 -3.59 32.02
N SER A 445 1.03 -3.57 32.73
CA SER A 445 0.58 -4.64 33.63
C SER A 445 -0.94 -4.83 33.67
N GLU A 446 -1.37 -5.87 34.40
CA GLU A 446 -2.77 -6.16 34.70
C GLU A 446 -3.48 -4.96 35.36
N GLU A 447 -2.79 -4.24 36.25
CA GLU A 447 -3.28 -3.02 36.89
C GLU A 447 -3.49 -1.86 35.90
N ASP A 448 -2.71 -1.79 34.81
CA ASP A 448 -2.87 -0.80 33.74
C ASP A 448 -4.08 -1.13 32.85
N ALA A 449 -4.25 -2.41 32.49
CA ALA A 449 -5.42 -2.88 31.74
C ALA A 449 -6.73 -2.66 32.52
N GLN A 450 -6.75 -2.96 33.83
CA GLN A 450 -7.88 -2.66 34.71
C GLN A 450 -8.15 -1.15 34.81
N PHE A 451 -7.12 -0.31 34.89
CA PHE A 451 -7.28 1.15 34.90
C PHE A 451 -7.91 1.68 33.61
N LEU A 452 -7.53 1.12 32.45
CA LEU A 452 -8.14 1.49 31.17
C LEU A 452 -9.63 1.10 31.12
N ALA A 453 -9.97 -0.11 31.57
CA ALA A 453 -11.36 -0.58 31.64
C ALA A 453 -12.21 0.22 32.63
N ASP A 454 -11.69 0.53 33.83
CA ASP A 454 -12.37 1.34 34.86
C ASP A 454 -12.69 2.77 34.38
N ASN A 455 -11.83 3.32 33.51
CA ASN A 455 -12.03 4.63 32.89
C ASN A 455 -12.77 4.57 31.56
N GLY A 456 -13.23 3.38 31.15
CA GLY A 456 -14.17 3.18 30.06
C GLY A 456 -13.57 3.09 28.66
N PHE A 457 -12.25 2.95 28.54
CA PHE A 457 -11.59 2.65 27.27
C PHE A 457 -11.90 1.19 26.84
N ASN A 458 -11.95 0.94 25.54
CA ASN A 458 -12.24 -0.39 24.98
C ASN A 458 -11.37 -0.76 23.77
N VAL A 459 -10.34 0.03 23.45
CA VAL A 459 -9.29 -0.36 22.51
C VAL A 459 -7.92 0.11 23.01
N VAL A 460 -6.87 -0.62 22.64
CA VAL A 460 -5.49 -0.14 22.62
C VAL A 460 -4.93 -0.33 21.21
N ARG A 461 -4.26 0.68 20.67
CA ARG A 461 -3.34 0.52 19.54
C ARG A 461 -1.99 0.14 20.11
N LEU A 462 -1.58 -1.10 19.85
CA LEU A 462 -0.47 -1.78 20.51
C LEU A 462 0.72 -1.84 19.55
N GLY A 463 1.79 -1.14 19.93
CA GLY A 463 2.99 -1.03 19.11
C GLY A 463 3.75 -2.36 18.99
N VAL A 464 4.05 -2.73 17.75
CA VAL A 464 4.90 -3.86 17.36
C VAL A 464 5.98 -3.31 16.45
N ILE A 465 7.25 -3.55 16.79
CA ILE A 465 8.38 -2.98 16.06
C ILE A 465 8.94 -4.00 15.06
N TRP A 466 9.15 -3.63 13.79
CA TRP A 466 9.70 -4.55 12.76
C TRP A 466 11.06 -5.12 13.20
N ALA A 467 11.93 -4.30 13.81
CA ALA A 467 13.19 -4.76 14.41
C ALA A 467 13.03 -5.75 15.58
N GLY A 468 11.87 -5.77 16.24
CA GLY A 468 11.51 -6.77 17.25
C GLY A 468 11.03 -8.09 16.61
N VAL A 469 10.25 -8.02 15.53
CA VAL A 469 9.70 -9.19 14.82
C VAL A 469 10.73 -9.89 13.93
N GLU A 470 11.58 -9.14 13.21
CA GLU A 470 12.57 -9.65 12.25
C GLU A 470 13.97 -9.04 12.53
N PRO A 471 14.61 -9.39 13.65
CA PRO A 471 15.90 -8.82 14.04
C PRO A 471 17.04 -9.16 13.07
N GLN A 472 16.91 -10.20 12.25
CA GLN A 472 17.81 -10.56 11.13
C GLN A 472 16.96 -10.97 9.90
N PRO A 473 17.44 -10.78 8.65
CA PRO A 473 16.61 -10.98 7.46
C PRO A 473 16.09 -12.42 7.33
N GLY A 474 14.77 -12.62 7.35
CA GLY A 474 14.12 -13.92 7.33
C GLY A 474 14.07 -14.68 8.67
N GLU A 475 14.59 -14.12 9.77
CA GLU A 475 14.59 -14.75 11.10
C GLU A 475 13.50 -14.15 12.00
N ILE A 476 12.29 -14.72 11.93
CA ILE A 476 11.14 -14.27 12.73
C ILE A 476 11.30 -14.64 14.21
N ASN A 477 11.27 -13.63 15.07
CA ASN A 477 11.38 -13.73 16.52
C ASN A 477 10.03 -14.06 17.16
N THR A 478 9.68 -15.36 17.23
CA THR A 478 8.41 -15.79 17.82
C THR A 478 8.28 -15.44 19.31
N ALA A 479 9.38 -15.34 20.06
CA ALA A 479 9.34 -15.01 21.49
C ALA A 479 8.87 -13.57 21.75
N TYR A 480 9.17 -12.64 20.85
CA TYR A 480 8.58 -11.30 20.89
C TYR A 480 7.08 -11.33 20.59
N LEU A 481 6.66 -12.12 19.60
CA LEU A 481 5.24 -12.30 19.28
C LEU A 481 4.45 -13.00 20.40
N ASP A 482 5.08 -13.92 21.16
CA ASP A 482 4.52 -14.48 22.40
C ASP A 482 4.27 -13.37 23.44
N SER A 483 5.23 -12.47 23.69
CA SER A 483 5.09 -11.36 24.65
C SER A 483 3.98 -10.37 24.26
N ILE A 484 3.93 -9.94 22.99
CA ILE A 484 2.84 -9.10 22.46
C ILE A 484 1.48 -9.83 22.61
N LYS A 485 1.44 -11.15 22.42
CA LYS A 485 0.23 -11.97 22.58
C LYS A 485 -0.20 -12.13 24.04
N GLU A 486 0.72 -12.15 25.00
CA GLU A 486 0.38 -12.06 26.41
C GLU A 486 -0.29 -10.71 26.73
N THR A 487 0.20 -9.58 26.20
CA THR A 487 -0.47 -8.27 26.32
C THR A 487 -1.84 -8.23 25.64
N VAL A 488 -2.00 -8.78 24.43
CA VAL A 488 -3.30 -8.89 23.75
C VAL A 488 -4.32 -9.67 24.59
N ASN A 489 -3.91 -10.79 25.18
CA ASN A 489 -4.80 -11.61 26.01
C ASN A 489 -5.18 -10.90 27.32
N MET A 490 -4.24 -10.21 27.96
CA MET A 490 -4.50 -9.37 29.15
C MET A 490 -5.56 -8.31 28.84
N LEU A 491 -5.38 -7.53 27.77
CA LEU A 491 -6.36 -6.52 27.33
C LEU A 491 -7.73 -7.16 27.03
N ALA A 492 -7.74 -8.33 26.38
CA ALA A 492 -8.95 -9.06 26.03
C ALA A 492 -9.73 -9.58 27.26
N ASP A 493 -9.07 -9.93 28.36
CA ASP A 493 -9.74 -10.31 29.61
C ASP A 493 -10.36 -9.11 30.34
N HIS A 494 -9.86 -7.88 30.09
CA HIS A 494 -10.41 -6.61 30.59
C HIS A 494 -11.50 -5.97 29.70
N GLY A 495 -11.88 -6.62 28.59
CA GLY A 495 -12.89 -6.08 27.67
C GLY A 495 -12.35 -5.15 26.59
N ILE A 496 -11.02 -5.08 26.42
CA ILE A 496 -10.31 -4.12 25.57
C ILE A 496 -9.83 -4.83 24.29
N TYR A 497 -10.25 -4.33 23.13
CA TYR A 497 -9.77 -4.81 21.83
C TYR A 497 -8.33 -4.32 21.54
N THR A 498 -7.62 -4.99 20.65
CA THR A 498 -6.30 -4.57 20.19
C THR A 498 -6.27 -4.28 18.68
N ILE A 499 -5.67 -3.16 18.31
CA ILE A 499 -5.16 -2.91 16.96
C ILE A 499 -3.64 -3.16 17.03
N ILE A 500 -3.11 -4.07 16.23
CA ILE A 500 -1.66 -4.36 16.16
C ILE A 500 -1.06 -3.38 15.16
N ASP A 501 -0.18 -2.49 15.61
CA ASP A 501 0.46 -1.44 14.81
C ASP A 501 1.93 -1.74 14.54
N MET A 502 2.35 -1.75 13.28
CA MET A 502 3.77 -1.88 12.91
C MET A 502 4.47 -0.52 12.99
N HIS A 503 4.76 -0.10 14.22
CA HIS A 503 5.17 1.25 14.55
C HIS A 503 6.59 1.58 14.06
N GLN A 504 6.79 2.84 13.66
CA GLN A 504 8.09 3.42 13.32
C GLN A 504 8.03 4.93 13.52
N ASP A 505 9.16 5.53 13.87
CA ASP A 505 9.41 6.95 13.64
C ASP A 505 10.82 7.14 13.10
N LEU A 506 10.98 8.06 12.14
CA LEU A 506 12.24 8.29 11.45
C LEU A 506 12.85 7.00 10.88
N TYR A 507 12.01 6.04 10.46
CA TYR A 507 12.35 4.73 9.89
C TYR A 507 13.09 3.75 10.83
N SER A 508 14.14 4.17 11.56
CA SER A 508 14.91 3.27 12.45
C SER A 508 15.87 3.97 13.43
N ASN A 509 16.45 3.16 14.33
CA ASN A 509 17.52 3.52 15.27
C ASN A 509 18.70 4.26 14.63
N GLU A 510 19.13 3.87 13.41
CA GLU A 510 20.24 4.53 12.71
C GLU A 510 19.93 6.02 12.46
N PHE A 511 18.68 6.37 12.18
CA PHE A 511 18.28 7.75 11.86
C PHE A 511 17.69 8.53 13.05
N TYR A 512 17.99 8.04 14.27
CA TYR A 512 17.60 8.61 15.55
C TYR A 512 16.09 8.52 15.87
N GLY A 513 15.41 7.48 15.37
CA GLY A 513 14.10 7.03 15.83
C GLY A 513 14.07 5.51 15.99
N GLU A 514 13.07 4.82 15.47
CA GLU A 514 12.86 3.38 15.64
C GLU A 514 11.95 2.80 14.54
N GLY A 515 11.74 1.47 14.52
CA GLY A 515 10.90 0.79 13.55
C GLY A 515 11.62 -0.34 12.82
N ALA A 516 12.18 -0.04 11.65
CA ALA A 516 12.91 -0.99 10.82
C ALA A 516 14.22 -1.45 11.48
N PRO A 517 14.64 -2.72 11.28
CA PRO A 517 15.91 -3.24 11.78
C PRO A 517 17.11 -2.66 11.04
N ASP A 518 18.28 -2.65 11.70
CA ASP A 518 19.55 -2.16 11.15
C ASP A 518 19.89 -2.71 9.75
N TRP A 519 19.55 -3.98 9.48
CA TRP A 519 19.81 -4.63 8.18
C TRP A 519 18.93 -4.11 7.03
N ALA A 520 17.82 -3.44 7.35
CA ALA A 520 16.90 -2.80 6.42
C ALA A 520 17.13 -1.28 6.27
N SER A 521 18.15 -0.72 6.93
CA SER A 521 18.33 0.72 7.17
C SER A 521 19.56 1.34 6.49
N ASP A 522 19.78 1.06 5.20
CA ASP A 522 20.90 1.69 4.48
C ASP A 522 20.68 3.20 4.22
N GLY A 523 21.56 4.02 4.79
CA GLY A 523 21.64 5.45 4.51
C GLY A 523 22.36 5.80 3.20
N GLY A 524 22.85 4.82 2.43
CA GLY A 524 23.50 4.98 1.12
C GLY A 524 24.81 5.76 1.20
N GLY A 525 25.51 5.66 2.33
CA GLY A 525 26.70 6.46 2.64
C GLY A 525 26.47 7.97 2.75
N ARG A 526 25.21 8.43 2.83
CA ARG A 526 24.86 9.86 2.87
C ARG A 526 25.08 10.44 4.28
N PRO A 527 25.21 11.78 4.43
CA PRO A 527 25.44 12.38 5.74
C PRO A 527 24.25 12.19 6.69
N ASN A 528 24.33 11.20 7.58
CA ASN A 528 23.37 11.03 8.65
C ASN A 528 23.46 12.24 9.61
N LYS A 529 22.37 13.01 9.72
CA LYS A 529 22.31 14.27 10.47
C LYS A 529 21.24 14.21 11.54
N ASN A 530 21.63 14.56 12.76
CA ASN A 530 20.69 14.77 13.85
C ASN A 530 20.22 16.24 13.93
N ALA A 531 18.91 16.43 13.80
CA ALA A 531 18.14 17.64 14.07
C ALA A 531 16.92 17.34 14.99
N GLY A 532 16.92 16.18 15.65
CA GLY A 532 15.82 15.65 16.47
C GLY A 532 14.59 15.20 15.68
N PHE A 533 13.64 14.60 16.38
CA PHE A 533 12.27 14.43 15.91
C PHE A 533 11.50 15.77 15.94
N PRO A 534 10.58 16.05 15.00
CA PRO A 534 10.42 15.42 13.68
C PRO A 534 11.38 16.04 12.64
N GLY A 535 12.33 16.88 13.05
CA GLY A 535 13.23 17.63 12.17
C GLY A 535 14.02 16.77 11.18
N ASN A 536 14.44 15.57 11.58
CA ASN A 536 15.22 14.63 10.78
C ASN A 536 14.55 14.30 9.43
N TYR A 537 13.22 14.10 9.40
CA TYR A 537 12.44 13.82 8.17
C TYR A 537 12.76 14.81 7.02
N TYR A 538 13.07 16.06 7.34
CA TYR A 538 13.24 17.16 6.37
C TYR A 538 14.70 17.52 6.06
N VAL A 539 15.67 17.05 6.86
CA VAL A 539 17.07 17.50 6.76
C VAL A 539 18.12 16.39 6.79
N ASN A 540 17.74 15.15 7.11
CA ASN A 540 18.62 13.99 7.16
C ASN A 540 18.61 13.23 5.82
N PRO A 541 19.59 13.43 4.91
CA PRO A 541 19.60 12.80 3.59
C PRO A 541 19.90 11.29 3.63
N ALA A 542 20.34 10.74 4.76
CA ALA A 542 20.47 9.28 4.94
C ALA A 542 19.09 8.65 5.15
N LEU A 543 18.29 9.22 6.06
CA LEU A 543 16.88 8.85 6.27
C LEU A 543 16.04 8.95 4.99
N SER A 544 16.17 10.05 4.24
CA SER A 544 15.44 10.19 2.96
C SER A 544 15.77 9.06 1.98
N HIS A 545 17.00 8.53 2.01
CA HIS A 545 17.43 7.46 1.13
C HIS A 545 17.00 6.07 1.59
N ALA A 546 16.97 5.79 2.89
CA ALA A 546 16.39 4.55 3.42
C ALA A 546 14.90 4.43 3.02
N TRP A 547 14.15 5.54 3.14
CA TRP A 547 12.79 5.61 2.60
C TRP A 547 12.75 5.43 1.07
N ASP A 548 13.61 6.10 0.30
CA ASP A 548 13.66 5.92 -1.16
C ASP A 548 13.99 4.48 -1.57
N ALA A 549 14.83 3.77 -0.79
CA ALA A 549 15.19 2.37 -1.01
C ALA A 549 14.02 1.43 -0.67
N PHE A 550 13.32 1.68 0.45
CA PHE A 550 12.10 0.96 0.81
C PHE A 550 11.00 1.16 -0.25
N TRP A 551 10.70 2.40 -0.64
CA TRP A 551 9.72 2.69 -1.71
C TRP A 551 10.19 2.31 -3.12
N GLY A 552 11.47 1.94 -3.27
CA GLY A 552 12.04 1.31 -4.46
C GLY A 552 12.00 -0.22 -4.45
N ASN A 553 11.57 -0.83 -3.35
CA ASN A 553 11.70 -2.27 -3.05
C ASN A 553 13.12 -2.81 -3.28
N ALA A 554 14.14 -2.03 -2.91
CA ALA A 554 15.55 -2.37 -3.13
C ALA A 554 15.97 -3.66 -2.41
N ASP A 555 16.98 -4.35 -2.95
CA ASP A 555 17.47 -5.62 -2.39
C ASP A 555 18.01 -5.46 -0.96
N ALA A 556 17.44 -6.23 -0.03
CA ALA A 556 17.99 -6.43 1.31
C ALA A 556 19.14 -7.46 1.29
N PRO A 557 19.92 -7.63 2.39
CA PRO A 557 21.10 -8.51 2.41
C PRO A 557 20.84 -10.00 2.12
N ASN A 558 19.58 -10.45 2.08
CA ASN A 558 19.17 -11.80 1.69
C ASN A 558 18.82 -11.96 0.19
N GLY A 559 18.90 -10.88 -0.61
CA GLY A 559 18.53 -10.91 -2.04
C GLY A 559 17.01 -10.90 -2.29
N ILE A 560 16.25 -10.36 -1.35
CA ILE A 560 14.80 -10.15 -1.40
C ILE A 560 14.53 -8.66 -1.14
N GLY A 561 13.56 -8.05 -1.82
CA GLY A 561 13.30 -6.61 -1.71
C GLY A 561 12.85 -6.18 -0.31
N LEU A 562 13.07 -4.92 0.07
CA LEU A 562 12.69 -4.41 1.40
C LEU A 562 11.17 -4.51 1.68
N GLN A 563 10.30 -4.22 0.71
CA GLN A 563 8.84 -4.40 0.85
C GLN A 563 8.43 -5.87 0.77
N ASP A 564 9.22 -6.70 0.10
CA ASP A 564 9.00 -8.14 0.05
C ASP A 564 9.23 -8.79 1.44
N ASN A 565 10.32 -8.40 2.13
CA ASN A 565 10.56 -8.81 3.51
C ASN A 565 9.47 -8.24 4.44
N TYR A 566 9.09 -6.97 4.31
CA TYR A 566 8.01 -6.36 5.10
C TYR A 566 6.66 -7.09 4.93
N ALA A 567 6.35 -7.53 3.71
CA ALA A 567 5.17 -8.34 3.43
C ALA A 567 5.25 -9.77 4.01
N LEU A 568 6.45 -10.38 4.05
CA LEU A 568 6.68 -11.65 4.75
C LEU A 568 6.52 -11.50 6.27
N VAL A 569 7.03 -10.42 6.86
CA VAL A 569 6.82 -10.09 8.29
C VAL A 569 5.33 -9.97 8.59
N TRP A 570 4.59 -9.21 7.79
CA TRP A 570 3.15 -9.09 7.95
C TRP A 570 2.38 -10.41 7.73
N GLN A 571 2.83 -11.27 6.82
CA GLN A 571 2.32 -12.64 6.70
C GLN A 571 2.54 -13.43 8.01
N HIS A 572 3.73 -13.34 8.60
CA HIS A 572 4.04 -14.02 9.86
C HIS A 572 3.24 -13.48 11.05
N VAL A 573 3.13 -12.15 11.19
CA VAL A 573 2.31 -11.50 12.24
C VAL A 573 0.83 -11.88 12.09
N ALA A 574 0.26 -11.77 10.88
CA ALA A 574 -1.12 -12.16 10.64
C ALA A 574 -1.35 -13.66 10.92
N SER A 575 -0.45 -14.54 10.48
CA SER A 575 -0.52 -15.98 10.79
C SER A 575 -0.41 -16.29 12.29
N TYR A 576 0.10 -15.37 13.11
CA TYR A 576 0.30 -15.55 14.55
C TYR A 576 -0.93 -15.12 15.39
N PHE A 577 -1.64 -14.10 14.91
CA PHE A 577 -2.83 -13.51 15.54
C PHE A 577 -4.16 -13.94 14.90
N SER A 578 -4.15 -14.54 13.71
CA SER A 578 -5.38 -14.87 12.99
C SER A 578 -6.33 -15.75 13.80
N GLY A 579 -7.62 -15.40 13.76
CA GLY A 579 -8.67 -16.07 14.52
C GLY A 579 -8.75 -15.68 16.00
N ASN A 580 -7.93 -14.75 16.51
CA ASN A 580 -8.16 -14.12 17.80
C ASN A 580 -9.23 -13.02 17.68
N SER A 581 -10.36 -13.14 18.37
CA SER A 581 -11.46 -12.15 18.27
C SER A 581 -11.19 -10.81 18.98
N ALA A 582 -10.14 -10.71 19.79
CA ALA A 582 -9.73 -9.45 20.41
C ALA A 582 -8.88 -8.57 19.47
N VAL A 583 -8.24 -9.13 18.45
CA VAL A 583 -7.47 -8.38 17.45
C VAL A 583 -8.43 -7.89 16.38
N ILE A 584 -8.71 -6.59 16.36
CA ILE A 584 -9.70 -5.96 15.47
C ILE A 584 -9.09 -5.30 14.23
N GLY A 585 -7.75 -5.25 14.16
CA GLY A 585 -7.05 -4.63 13.05
C GLY A 585 -5.56 -4.89 13.04
N TYR A 586 -5.00 -4.87 11.83
CA TYR A 586 -3.57 -4.76 11.55
C TYR A 586 -3.29 -3.37 10.97
N ASP A 587 -2.67 -2.46 11.73
CA ASP A 587 -2.31 -1.11 11.28
C ASP A 587 -0.96 -1.17 10.58
N ILE A 588 -0.98 -1.04 9.25
CA ILE A 588 0.03 -1.67 8.40
C ILE A 588 1.40 -0.96 8.44
N MET A 589 1.43 0.34 8.71
CA MET A 589 2.64 1.14 8.90
C MET A 589 2.28 2.49 9.50
N ASN A 590 2.82 2.80 10.68
CA ASN A 590 2.72 4.13 11.31
C ASN A 590 3.36 5.24 10.45
N GLU A 591 2.68 6.37 10.33
CA GLU A 591 3.09 7.62 9.68
C GLU A 591 3.93 7.50 8.38
N PRO A 592 3.46 6.82 7.32
CA PRO A 592 4.28 6.52 6.14
C PRO A 592 4.90 7.78 5.50
N PHE A 593 6.23 7.92 5.57
CA PHE A 593 6.92 9.13 5.14
C PHE A 593 7.36 9.06 3.66
N PRO A 594 7.16 10.12 2.83
CA PRO A 594 7.35 10.02 1.37
C PRO A 594 8.79 9.95 0.85
N GLY A 595 9.81 9.74 1.70
CA GLY A 595 11.22 9.84 1.32
C GLY A 595 11.55 11.17 0.61
N SER A 596 12.32 11.12 -0.47
CA SER A 596 12.61 12.31 -1.31
C SER A 596 11.39 12.91 -2.01
N ASN A 597 10.22 12.25 -2.00
CA ASN A 597 8.98 12.80 -2.57
C ASN A 597 8.34 13.88 -1.67
N TYR A 598 8.75 14.00 -0.41
CA TYR A 598 8.09 14.86 0.59
C TYR A 598 7.80 16.32 0.14
N PRO A 599 8.66 17.02 -0.65
CA PRO A 599 8.37 18.40 -1.06
C PRO A 599 7.24 18.49 -2.08
N VAL A 600 6.97 17.43 -2.84
CA VAL A 600 5.85 17.32 -3.79
C VAL A 600 4.57 16.98 -3.04
N ALA A 601 4.65 16.05 -2.08
CA ALA A 601 3.52 15.65 -1.25
C ALA A 601 2.99 16.81 -0.37
N LEU A 602 3.88 17.56 0.30
CA LEU A 602 3.55 18.79 1.07
C LEU A 602 2.87 19.90 0.24
N LEU A 603 2.94 19.83 -1.10
CA LEU A 603 2.29 20.76 -2.02
C LEU A 603 1.02 20.18 -2.67
N GLY A 604 0.49 19.09 -2.11
CA GLY A 604 -0.74 18.42 -2.57
C GLY A 604 -0.55 17.48 -3.76
N GLY A 605 0.69 17.03 -4.02
CA GLY A 605 0.98 16.03 -5.03
C GLY A 605 0.65 14.61 -4.56
N SER A 606 -0.18 13.89 -5.33
CA SER A 606 -0.69 12.57 -4.95
C SER A 606 0.19 11.38 -5.37
N PHE A 607 1.42 11.61 -5.84
CA PHE A 607 2.26 10.54 -6.39
C PHE A 607 2.58 9.48 -5.33
N PHE A 608 3.15 9.88 -4.20
CA PHE A 608 3.49 8.99 -3.09
C PHE A 608 2.28 8.14 -2.64
N ALA A 609 1.18 8.81 -2.27
CA ALA A 609 -0.06 8.17 -1.81
C ALA A 609 -0.60 7.09 -2.76
N VAL A 610 -0.58 7.35 -4.08
CA VAL A 610 -1.28 6.50 -5.07
C VAL A 610 -0.33 5.54 -5.83
N GLN A 611 0.97 5.83 -5.90
CA GLN A 611 1.94 5.08 -6.71
C GLN A 611 3.12 4.50 -5.91
N GLN A 612 3.15 4.66 -4.58
CA GLN A 612 4.14 4.04 -3.69
C GLN A 612 3.48 3.45 -2.43
N LEU A 613 2.65 4.24 -1.72
CA LEU A 613 1.97 3.80 -0.50
C LEU A 613 0.82 2.82 -0.78
N THR A 614 -0.12 3.17 -1.67
CA THR A 614 -1.25 2.29 -2.06
C THR A 614 -0.76 0.91 -2.57
N PRO A 615 0.22 0.81 -3.50
CA PRO A 615 0.74 -0.49 -3.94
C PRO A 615 1.44 -1.30 -2.84
N MET A 616 2.13 -0.66 -1.91
CA MET A 616 2.73 -1.35 -0.74
C MET A 616 1.64 -1.96 0.14
N TYR A 617 0.56 -1.22 0.40
CA TYR A 617 -0.60 -1.75 1.12
C TYR A 617 -1.32 -2.88 0.35
N ASP A 618 -1.45 -2.81 -0.97
CA ASP A 618 -1.98 -3.94 -1.77
C ASP A 618 -1.07 -5.18 -1.68
N GLN A 619 0.26 -5.00 -1.67
CA GLN A 619 1.23 -6.07 -1.50
C GLN A 619 1.17 -6.71 -0.11
N VAL A 620 1.12 -5.91 0.95
CA VAL A 620 0.97 -6.41 2.32
C VAL A 620 -0.40 -7.06 2.51
N ALA A 621 -1.47 -6.52 1.94
CA ALA A 621 -2.79 -7.14 1.95
C ALA A 621 -2.78 -8.52 1.29
N ALA A 622 -2.17 -8.67 0.10
CA ALA A 622 -2.03 -9.96 -0.58
C ALA A 622 -1.24 -10.99 0.25
N ALA A 623 -0.28 -10.52 1.06
CA ALA A 623 0.44 -11.36 2.01
C ALA A 623 -0.41 -11.78 3.21
N ILE A 624 -1.07 -10.83 3.88
CA ILE A 624 -1.98 -11.09 5.00
C ILE A 624 -3.13 -12.01 4.56
N ARG A 625 -3.78 -11.77 3.42
CA ARG A 625 -4.88 -12.60 2.90
C ARG A 625 -4.48 -14.02 2.48
N SER A 626 -3.19 -14.35 2.45
CA SER A 626 -2.75 -15.74 2.30
C SER A 626 -2.94 -16.58 3.58
N VAL A 627 -3.02 -15.93 4.76
CA VAL A 627 -3.10 -16.58 6.08
C VAL A 627 -4.28 -16.11 6.94
N ASP A 628 -4.74 -14.86 6.79
CA ASP A 628 -5.91 -14.29 7.48
C ASP A 628 -6.89 -13.63 6.48
N ALA A 629 -8.07 -14.23 6.31
CA ALA A 629 -9.09 -13.77 5.36
C ALA A 629 -10.11 -12.76 5.96
N THR A 630 -9.99 -12.37 7.22
CA THR A 630 -11.10 -11.74 7.99
C THR A 630 -10.72 -10.53 8.82
N THR A 631 -9.50 -10.44 9.35
CA THR A 631 -9.08 -9.32 10.21
C THR A 631 -8.96 -8.03 9.37
N PRO A 632 -9.61 -6.92 9.75
CA PRO A 632 -9.52 -5.66 9.01
C PRO A 632 -8.10 -5.12 8.88
N LEU A 633 -7.79 -4.49 7.75
CA LEU A 633 -6.53 -3.76 7.58
C LEU A 633 -6.74 -2.30 7.97
N TYR A 634 -5.97 -1.77 8.91
CA TYR A 634 -5.95 -0.36 9.23
C TYR A 634 -4.85 0.28 8.37
N LEU A 635 -5.24 1.27 7.56
CA LEU A 635 -4.40 1.84 6.50
C LEU A 635 -4.34 3.35 6.66
N GLU A 636 -3.15 3.87 6.92
CA GLU A 636 -2.89 5.29 7.16
C GLU A 636 -2.67 6.08 5.86
N PRO A 637 -3.08 7.35 5.79
CA PRO A 637 -2.59 8.27 4.78
C PRO A 637 -1.08 8.57 5.01
N PRO A 638 -0.40 9.26 4.08
CA PRO A 638 0.93 9.79 4.33
C PRO A 638 1.05 10.59 5.63
N ASN A 639 2.22 10.51 6.29
CA ASN A 639 2.63 11.23 7.52
C ASN A 639 1.89 12.57 7.78
N PRO A 640 1.46 12.91 9.01
CA PRO A 640 0.55 14.03 9.30
C PRO A 640 0.97 15.35 8.68
N ALA A 641 2.26 15.70 8.65
CA ALA A 641 2.71 16.95 8.03
C ALA A 641 2.29 17.05 6.55
N VAL A 642 2.21 15.92 5.84
CA VAL A 642 1.77 15.76 4.45
C VAL A 642 0.26 15.95 4.29
N THR A 643 -0.55 15.77 5.33
CA THR A 643 -2.01 16.05 5.29
C THR A 643 -2.38 17.41 5.90
N GLU A 644 -1.71 17.78 7.01
CA GLU A 644 -1.85 19.05 7.72
C GLU A 644 -1.41 20.26 6.88
N VAL A 645 -0.23 20.23 6.25
CA VAL A 645 0.31 21.40 5.54
C VAL A 645 -0.53 21.76 4.32
N PRO A 646 -0.93 20.82 3.43
CA PRO A 646 -1.92 21.10 2.39
C PRO A 646 -3.25 21.59 2.96
N THR A 647 -3.74 20.98 4.06
CA THR A 647 -4.96 21.41 4.75
C THR A 647 -4.89 22.84 5.28
N LEU A 648 -3.76 23.26 5.84
CA LEU A 648 -3.50 24.63 6.30
C LEU A 648 -3.51 25.61 5.12
N LEU A 649 -2.79 25.27 4.04
CA LEU A 649 -2.66 26.06 2.81
C LEU A 649 -3.94 26.10 1.95
N GLY A 650 -4.86 25.15 2.11
CA GLY A 650 -6.06 25.00 1.28
C GLY A 650 -5.80 24.31 -0.07
N LEU A 651 -4.78 23.45 -0.12
CA LEU A 651 -4.44 22.58 -1.24
C LEU A 651 -5.20 21.24 -1.13
N PRO A 652 -5.27 20.42 -2.20
CA PRO A 652 -5.78 19.06 -2.11
C PRO A 652 -4.91 18.22 -1.17
N VAL A 653 -5.54 17.39 -0.34
CA VAL A 653 -4.89 16.29 0.38
C VAL A 653 -5.12 15.00 -0.40
N ALA A 654 -4.06 14.23 -0.59
CA ALA A 654 -4.15 12.85 -1.05
C ALA A 654 -4.03 11.95 0.19
N LEU A 655 -5.10 11.22 0.51
CA LEU A 655 -5.09 10.19 1.55
C LEU A 655 -4.56 8.89 0.94
N LEU A 656 -5.44 8.03 0.44
CA LEU A 656 -5.11 6.79 -0.26
C LEU A 656 -5.69 6.73 -1.67
N GLY A 657 -5.14 5.82 -2.48
CA GLY A 657 -5.60 5.53 -3.83
C GLY A 657 -6.78 4.55 -3.85
N HIS A 658 -6.71 3.57 -4.77
CA HIS A 658 -7.64 2.45 -4.82
C HIS A 658 -6.99 1.23 -4.16
N ILE A 659 -7.35 0.96 -2.90
CA ILE A 659 -7.01 -0.30 -2.22
C ILE A 659 -7.81 -1.44 -2.87
N THR A 660 -7.17 -2.59 -3.10
CA THR A 660 -7.77 -3.79 -3.69
C THR A 660 -8.49 -4.68 -2.67
N ASP A 661 -8.01 -4.73 -1.42
CA ASP A 661 -8.71 -5.40 -0.33
C ASP A 661 -9.98 -4.61 0.06
N PRO A 662 -11.15 -5.27 0.19
CA PRO A 662 -12.39 -4.59 0.55
C PRO A 662 -12.58 -4.42 2.06
N ASN A 663 -11.77 -5.09 2.89
CA ASN A 663 -11.93 -5.22 4.34
C ASN A 663 -10.86 -4.40 5.06
N PHE A 664 -10.94 -3.08 4.88
CA PHE A 664 -10.01 -2.10 5.47
C PHE A 664 -10.73 -0.96 6.18
N VAL A 665 -9.99 -0.26 7.03
CA VAL A 665 -10.37 0.93 7.79
C VAL A 665 -9.40 2.04 7.42
N LEU A 666 -9.91 3.25 7.17
CA LEU A 666 -9.03 4.42 7.11
C LEU A 666 -8.60 4.78 8.54
N ALA A 667 -7.38 4.39 8.89
CA ALA A 667 -6.65 4.96 10.01
C ALA A 667 -6.23 6.39 9.63
N PHE A 668 -6.28 7.37 10.53
CA PHE A 668 -5.74 8.71 10.28
C PHE A 668 -5.35 9.44 11.55
N HIS A 669 -4.17 10.07 11.51
CA HIS A 669 -3.65 10.91 12.59
C HIS A 669 -4.24 12.32 12.49
N ASN A 670 -4.42 12.97 13.63
CA ASN A 670 -5.15 14.23 13.70
C ASN A 670 -4.56 15.25 14.69
N TYR A 671 -3.25 15.48 14.56
CA TYR A 671 -2.53 16.48 15.32
C TYR A 671 -2.80 17.91 14.83
N CYS A 672 -2.73 18.86 15.75
CA CYS A 672 -2.67 20.30 15.46
C CYS A 672 -1.25 20.87 15.37
N GLY A 673 -0.22 20.03 15.58
CA GLY A 673 1.17 20.43 15.75
C GLY A 673 1.35 21.52 16.81
N PRO A 674 2.41 22.36 16.73
CA PRO A 674 2.58 23.50 17.63
C PRO A 674 1.58 24.66 17.37
N ILE A 675 0.54 24.46 16.53
CA ILE A 675 -0.27 25.54 15.95
C ILE A 675 -1.61 25.71 16.70
N GLY A 676 -1.51 25.98 18.01
CA GLY A 676 -2.65 26.09 18.92
C GLY A 676 -3.74 27.12 18.53
N GLY A 677 -4.90 27.00 19.20
CA GLY A 677 -6.02 27.93 19.05
C GLY A 677 -6.85 27.70 17.79
N VAL A 678 -7.15 28.76 17.04
CA VAL A 678 -8.11 28.73 15.90
C VAL A 678 -7.56 27.96 14.69
N LEU A 679 -6.23 27.89 14.52
CA LEU A 679 -5.61 27.16 13.41
C LEU A 679 -5.68 25.65 13.65
N CYS A 680 -5.36 25.18 14.86
CA CYS A 680 -5.71 23.84 15.33
C CYS A 680 -7.19 23.48 15.04
N THR A 681 -8.12 24.34 15.47
CA THR A 681 -9.56 24.14 15.17
C THR A 681 -9.85 24.09 13.66
N LYS A 682 -9.06 24.73 12.79
CA LYS A 682 -9.22 24.58 11.34
C LYS A 682 -8.71 23.22 10.87
N ILE A 683 -7.50 22.82 11.29
CA ILE A 683 -6.82 21.60 10.86
C ILE A 683 -7.66 20.38 11.24
N ALA A 684 -7.91 20.16 12.54
CA ALA A 684 -8.56 18.93 13.02
C ALA A 684 -9.97 18.73 12.45
N ASN A 685 -10.75 19.81 12.37
CA ASN A 685 -12.08 19.78 11.76
C ASN A 685 -12.07 19.58 10.24
N THR A 686 -10.95 19.82 9.56
CA THR A 686 -10.82 19.60 8.12
C THR A 686 -10.30 18.19 7.82
N LEU A 687 -9.35 17.67 8.60
CA LEU A 687 -8.86 16.29 8.47
C LEU A 687 -9.98 15.28 8.76
N ALA A 688 -10.67 15.41 9.90
CA ALA A 688 -11.81 14.54 10.23
C ALA A 688 -12.94 14.61 9.17
N ALA A 689 -13.16 15.77 8.55
CA ALA A 689 -14.13 15.92 7.44
C ALA A 689 -13.64 15.27 6.13
N GLN A 690 -12.33 15.28 5.85
CA GLN A 690 -11.75 14.58 4.72
C GLN A 690 -11.82 13.05 4.91
N ALA A 691 -11.55 12.57 6.13
CA ALA A 691 -11.68 11.17 6.52
C ALA A 691 -13.13 10.67 6.42
N GLU A 692 -14.11 11.43 6.95
CA GLU A 692 -15.55 11.12 6.79
C GLU A 692 -15.94 11.00 5.32
N SER A 693 -15.47 11.95 4.50
CA SER A 693 -15.80 11.97 3.09
C SER A 693 -15.02 10.94 2.29
N TYR A 694 -13.90 10.40 2.78
CA TYR A 694 -13.23 9.21 2.24
C TYR A 694 -14.03 7.96 2.61
N SER A 695 -14.28 7.74 3.90
CA SER A 695 -15.12 6.66 4.44
C SER A 695 -16.43 6.49 3.65
N LYS A 696 -17.16 7.58 3.40
CA LYS A 696 -18.41 7.57 2.62
C LYS A 696 -18.27 7.38 1.11
N ARG A 697 -17.10 7.66 0.52
CA ARG A 697 -16.81 7.39 -0.91
C ARG A 697 -16.39 5.94 -1.14
N HIS A 698 -15.64 5.37 -0.22
CA HIS A 698 -15.04 4.05 -0.33
C HIS A 698 -15.85 2.96 0.41
N ASN A 699 -16.87 3.35 1.19
CA ASN A 699 -17.77 2.47 1.95
C ASN A 699 -17.02 1.62 3.00
N VAL A 700 -16.10 2.27 3.71
CA VAL A 700 -15.25 1.71 4.78
C VAL A 700 -15.31 2.59 6.03
N PRO A 701 -15.01 2.08 7.25
CA PRO A 701 -14.92 2.91 8.45
C PRO A 701 -13.74 3.88 8.37
N ALA A 702 -13.74 4.85 9.28
CA ALA A 702 -12.56 5.64 9.61
C ALA A 702 -12.39 5.71 11.14
N VAL A 703 -11.15 5.58 11.60
CA VAL A 703 -10.76 5.64 13.01
C VAL A 703 -9.61 6.63 13.12
N MET A 704 -9.69 7.52 14.11
CA MET A 704 -8.64 8.50 14.41
C MET A 704 -7.64 7.84 15.37
N ASN A 705 -6.73 7.03 14.82
CA ASN A 705 -5.84 6.13 15.57
C ASN A 705 -4.73 6.87 16.37
N GLU A 706 -4.43 8.13 16.02
CA GLU A 706 -3.67 9.04 16.89
C GLU A 706 -4.18 10.49 16.85
N PHE A 707 -4.03 11.15 18.01
CA PHE A 707 -4.13 12.59 18.24
C PHE A 707 -3.56 12.91 19.64
N GLY A 708 -3.50 14.18 20.04
CA GLY A 708 -3.12 14.56 21.40
C GLY A 708 -1.64 14.94 21.53
N ALA A 709 -0.83 14.05 22.11
CA ALA A 709 0.57 14.32 22.49
C ALA A 709 0.72 15.60 23.35
N THR A 710 -0.27 15.91 24.19
CA THR A 710 -0.36 17.19 24.88
C THR A 710 -1.14 17.17 26.19
N SER A 711 -0.68 17.97 27.15
CA SER A 711 -1.43 18.32 28.37
C SER A 711 -2.20 19.66 28.24
N ASP A 712 -2.26 20.30 27.06
CA ASP A 712 -3.20 21.41 26.84
C ASP A 712 -4.63 20.85 26.63
N ALA A 713 -5.37 20.78 27.74
CA ALA A 713 -6.79 20.44 27.78
C ALA A 713 -7.63 21.15 26.69
N SER A 714 -7.26 22.38 26.31
CA SER A 714 -7.97 23.09 25.24
C SER A 714 -7.76 22.43 23.87
N THR A 715 -6.55 21.96 23.56
CA THR A 715 -6.17 21.37 22.27
C THR A 715 -6.65 19.93 22.17
N LEU A 716 -6.40 19.11 23.19
CA LEU A 716 -6.89 17.73 23.28
C LEU A 716 -8.42 17.64 23.06
N THR A 717 -9.19 18.52 23.70
CA THR A 717 -10.66 18.60 23.52
C THR A 717 -11.06 18.92 22.06
N LYS A 718 -10.28 19.71 21.31
CA LYS A 718 -10.60 20.08 19.90
C LYS A 718 -10.36 18.92 18.95
N GLU A 719 -9.30 18.16 19.18
CA GLU A 719 -8.89 17.02 18.36
C GLU A 719 -9.86 15.86 18.58
N MET A 720 -10.05 15.42 19.83
CA MET A 720 -11.05 14.41 20.23
C MET A 720 -12.45 14.74 19.68
N SER A 721 -12.96 15.96 19.92
CA SER A 721 -14.31 16.35 19.49
C SER A 721 -14.46 16.64 17.97
N SER A 722 -13.39 16.46 17.20
CA SER A 722 -13.46 16.42 15.74
C SER A 722 -13.81 15.01 15.23
N GLY A 723 -13.36 13.95 15.92
CA GLY A 723 -13.78 12.56 15.70
C GLY A 723 -15.23 12.31 16.16
N ASP A 724 -15.58 12.72 17.39
CA ASP A 724 -16.95 12.65 17.93
C ASP A 724 -18.01 13.18 16.95
N ARG A 725 -17.71 14.28 16.25
CA ARG A 725 -18.65 14.93 15.33
C ARG A 725 -19.11 14.01 14.20
N TYR A 726 -18.24 13.12 13.77
CA TYR A 726 -18.48 12.17 12.69
C TYR A 726 -18.75 10.76 13.20
N LEU A 727 -18.89 10.60 14.52
CA LEU A 727 -19.18 9.34 15.21
C LEU A 727 -18.08 8.28 14.98
N MET A 728 -16.83 8.75 14.83
CA MET A 728 -15.63 7.93 14.64
C MET A 728 -15.09 7.45 15.98
N GLY A 729 -14.55 6.22 16.01
CA GLY A 729 -13.67 5.78 17.09
C GLY A 729 -12.29 6.44 17.02
N TRP A 730 -11.53 6.38 18.12
CA TRP A 730 -10.21 6.98 18.24
C TRP A 730 -9.30 6.29 19.27
N ALA A 731 -8.00 6.49 19.13
CA ALA A 731 -7.01 6.22 20.18
C ALA A 731 -6.13 7.46 20.36
N GLU A 732 -5.81 7.82 21.61
CA GLU A 732 -5.00 8.99 21.95
C GLU A 732 -3.50 8.63 22.08
N TRP A 733 -2.61 9.57 21.78
CA TRP A 733 -1.18 9.49 22.07
C TRP A 733 -0.87 10.23 23.39
N ALA A 734 -0.52 9.54 24.48
CA ALA A 734 -0.36 8.08 24.62
C ALA A 734 -0.63 7.60 26.07
N TYR A 735 -0.68 6.27 26.28
CA TYR A 735 -0.79 5.71 27.62
C TYR A 735 0.39 6.16 28.50
N THR A 736 1.61 6.09 27.98
CA THR A 736 2.81 6.58 28.66
C THR A 736 3.83 7.16 27.66
N GLY A 737 4.60 8.16 28.10
CA GLY A 737 5.82 8.60 27.39
C GLY A 737 7.06 7.79 27.77
N LYS A 738 6.93 6.76 28.63
CA LYS A 738 8.06 6.04 29.20
C LYS A 738 8.72 5.09 28.19
N GLY A 739 9.75 5.61 27.52
CA GLY A 739 10.49 4.90 26.48
C GLY A 739 10.29 5.50 25.10
N ASP A 740 9.46 6.53 24.95
CA ASP A 740 9.41 7.32 23.73
C ASP A 740 10.70 8.14 23.58
N ILE A 741 11.26 8.13 22.37
CA ILE A 741 12.47 8.86 21.95
C ILE A 741 12.20 9.84 20.78
N THR A 742 10.96 9.85 20.31
CA THR A 742 10.43 10.40 19.05
C THR A 742 9.06 11.07 19.28
N GLY A 743 8.78 11.52 20.51
CA GLY A 743 7.51 12.15 20.91
C GLY A 743 7.68 13.40 21.79
N SER A 744 6.74 13.58 22.73
CA SER A 744 6.72 14.61 23.76
C SER A 744 6.58 14.00 25.18
N PRO A 745 7.54 13.16 25.62
CA PRO A 745 7.35 12.25 26.76
C PRO A 745 7.09 12.91 28.12
N ASP A 746 7.46 14.18 28.28
CA ASP A 746 7.17 14.97 29.49
C ASP A 746 5.68 15.37 29.62
N VAL A 747 4.86 15.27 28.56
CA VAL A 747 3.49 15.85 28.52
C VAL A 747 2.42 15.03 27.79
N GLU A 748 2.77 13.93 27.13
CA GLU A 748 1.84 13.09 26.35
C GLU A 748 1.23 11.92 27.13
N GLY A 749 1.90 11.42 28.16
CA GLY A 749 1.45 10.24 28.91
C GLY A 749 0.19 10.50 29.74
N LEU A 750 -0.78 9.58 29.63
CA LEU A 750 -1.90 9.44 30.56
C LEU A 750 -1.44 8.93 31.94
N VAL A 751 -0.42 8.06 31.96
CA VAL A 751 0.26 7.51 33.14
C VAL A 751 1.77 7.69 32.99
N TYR A 752 2.40 8.34 33.97
CA TYR A 752 3.79 8.80 33.84
C TYR A 752 4.83 7.69 34.04
N ASP A 753 4.56 6.72 34.92
CA ASP A 753 5.42 5.55 35.12
C ASP A 753 4.56 4.28 35.38
N PRO A 754 4.39 3.38 34.40
CA PRO A 754 3.69 2.10 34.57
C PRO A 754 4.31 1.15 35.62
N THR A 755 5.55 1.36 36.07
CA THR A 755 6.11 0.57 37.20
C THR A 755 5.59 1.02 38.58
N LEU A 756 4.71 2.02 38.61
CA LEU A 756 3.94 2.46 39.76
C LEU A 756 2.45 2.30 39.44
N PRO A 757 1.57 1.96 40.41
CA PRO A 757 0.14 1.83 40.15
C PRO A 757 -0.45 3.11 39.52
N PRO A 758 -1.39 3.01 38.57
CA PRO A 758 -1.97 4.15 37.85
C PRO A 758 -2.99 4.91 38.72
N VAL A 759 -2.50 5.56 39.79
CA VAL A 759 -3.31 6.31 40.75
C VAL A 759 -2.61 7.59 41.22
N GLY A 760 -3.42 8.60 41.61
CA GLY A 760 -2.92 9.83 42.24
C GLY A 760 -1.98 10.61 41.33
N ASP A 761 -0.81 11.00 41.86
CA ASP A 761 0.18 11.83 41.16
C ASP A 761 0.84 11.11 39.95
N ASN A 762 0.65 9.79 39.79
CA ASN A 762 1.14 9.04 38.62
C ASN A 762 0.26 9.21 37.36
N VAL A 763 -0.92 9.83 37.49
CA VAL A 763 -1.92 9.93 36.43
C VAL A 763 -2.09 11.38 35.98
N ASN A 764 -2.14 11.60 34.67
CA ASN A 764 -2.54 12.86 34.07
C ASN A 764 -4.06 13.05 34.20
N THR A 765 -4.50 13.40 35.41
CA THR A 765 -5.93 13.61 35.74
C THR A 765 -6.60 14.71 34.91
N GLY A 766 -5.81 15.61 34.29
CA GLY A 766 -6.30 16.61 33.33
C GLY A 766 -6.74 15.99 32.00
N ASN A 767 -5.87 15.17 31.39
CA ASN A 767 -6.20 14.44 30.16
C ASN A 767 -7.26 13.36 30.45
N LEU A 768 -7.14 12.61 31.55
CA LEU A 768 -8.10 11.59 31.93
C LEU A 768 -9.53 12.12 32.01
N ALA A 769 -9.74 13.30 32.61
CA ALA A 769 -11.06 13.92 32.73
C ALA A 769 -11.69 14.35 31.38
N ILE A 770 -10.90 14.40 30.30
CA ILE A 770 -11.36 14.66 28.93
C ILE A 770 -11.60 13.33 28.20
N LEU A 771 -10.63 12.42 28.24
CA LEU A 771 -10.63 11.18 27.46
C LEU A 771 -11.65 10.15 27.99
N SER A 772 -11.86 10.07 29.30
CA SER A 772 -12.93 9.26 29.92
C SER A 772 -14.35 9.82 29.72
N SER A 773 -14.57 10.61 28.65
CA SER A 773 -15.89 11.15 28.31
C SER A 773 -16.89 10.01 28.03
N PRO A 774 -18.11 10.02 28.60
CA PRO A 774 -19.11 8.97 28.39
C PRO A 774 -19.54 8.87 26.91
N TYR A 775 -19.61 7.64 26.38
CA TYR A 775 -19.88 7.38 24.96
C TYR A 775 -20.57 6.02 24.74
N PRO A 776 -21.33 5.83 23.63
CA PRO A 776 -21.92 4.54 23.30
C PRO A 776 -20.85 3.57 22.78
N GLN A 777 -20.67 2.41 23.43
CA GLN A 777 -19.68 1.40 23.05
C GLN A 777 -20.21 0.39 22.03
N ILE A 778 -21.39 -0.19 22.32
CA ILE A 778 -22.03 -1.21 21.47
C ILE A 778 -23.50 -0.83 21.32
N VAL A 779 -24.01 -0.76 20.09
CA VAL A 779 -25.35 -0.24 19.80
C VAL A 779 -26.15 -1.23 18.97
N SER A 780 -27.26 -1.72 19.51
CA SER A 780 -28.30 -2.43 18.76
C SER A 780 -29.12 -1.46 17.90
N GLY A 781 -28.45 -0.88 16.91
CA GLY A 781 -29.01 0.10 16.01
C GLY A 781 -27.94 0.95 15.31
N THR A 782 -28.40 1.98 14.61
CA THR A 782 -27.56 2.97 13.91
C THR A 782 -27.46 4.25 14.75
N PRO A 783 -26.26 4.63 15.26
CA PRO A 783 -26.06 5.90 15.95
C PRO A 783 -26.44 7.10 15.07
N SER A 784 -27.16 8.08 15.63
CA SER A 784 -27.53 9.33 14.93
C SER A 784 -26.77 10.56 15.45
N ALA A 785 -26.46 10.61 16.74
CA ALA A 785 -25.58 11.59 17.35
C ALA A 785 -25.31 11.24 18.83
N TRP A 786 -24.10 11.52 19.33
CA TRP A 786 -23.85 11.77 20.76
C TRP A 786 -23.21 13.14 20.97
N SER A 787 -23.25 13.64 22.20
CA SER A 787 -22.23 14.58 22.71
C SER A 787 -22.22 14.63 24.23
N PHE A 788 -21.03 14.71 24.81
CA PHE A 788 -20.83 14.99 26.23
C PHE A 788 -20.50 16.47 26.45
N LYS A 789 -21.30 17.18 27.26
CA LYS A 789 -21.11 18.61 27.58
C LYS A 789 -21.57 18.92 29.00
N ASN A 790 -20.77 19.67 29.76
CA ASN A 790 -21.10 20.11 31.13
C ASN A 790 -21.54 18.96 32.07
N GLY A 791 -20.90 17.78 31.97
CA GLY A 791 -21.27 16.59 32.74
C GLY A 791 -22.53 15.85 32.25
N THR A 792 -23.14 16.28 31.14
CA THR A 792 -24.33 15.62 30.56
C THR A 792 -23.96 14.95 29.24
N LEU A 793 -24.28 13.67 29.09
CA LEU A 793 -24.27 12.95 27.82
C LEU A 793 -25.67 12.98 27.22
N ASP A 794 -25.80 13.53 26.02
CA ASP A 794 -26.95 13.32 25.13
C ASP A 794 -26.57 12.28 24.08
N PHE A 795 -27.32 11.17 23.95
CA PHE A 795 -27.12 10.14 22.92
C PHE A 795 -28.43 9.76 22.22
N SER A 796 -28.36 9.47 20.93
CA SER A 796 -29.49 9.07 20.08
C SER A 796 -29.09 8.04 19.03
N TYR A 797 -29.96 7.06 18.78
CA TYR A 797 -29.81 6.05 17.73
C TYR A 797 -31.15 5.58 17.19
N SER A 798 -31.17 5.07 15.96
CA SER A 798 -32.32 4.33 15.40
C SER A 798 -32.14 2.83 15.66
N THR A 799 -33.23 2.09 15.90
CA THR A 799 -33.19 0.62 16.01
C THR A 799 -32.94 -0.10 14.68
N ALA A 800 -32.80 0.62 13.56
CA ALA A 800 -32.43 0.07 12.25
C ALA A 800 -30.98 -0.44 12.24
N LYS A 801 -30.75 -1.58 11.57
CA LYS A 801 -29.42 -2.12 11.28
C LYS A 801 -28.73 -1.34 10.16
N VAL A 802 -27.41 -1.20 10.24
CA VAL A 802 -26.60 -0.39 9.31
C VAL A 802 -26.45 -0.98 7.90
N ASP A 803 -26.68 -2.29 7.74
CA ASP A 803 -26.79 -2.98 6.45
C ASP A 803 -28.14 -2.75 5.73
N GLY A 804 -29.13 -2.19 6.44
CA GLY A 804 -30.51 -2.07 5.97
C GLY A 804 -31.32 -3.37 5.95
N SER A 805 -30.86 -4.46 6.58
CA SER A 805 -31.58 -5.75 6.58
C SER A 805 -32.85 -5.74 7.44
N GLY A 806 -32.98 -4.80 8.38
CA GLY A 806 -34.17 -4.61 9.20
C GLY A 806 -33.92 -3.73 10.41
N THR A 807 -34.66 -4.00 11.49
CA THR A 807 -34.44 -3.43 12.83
C THR A 807 -33.99 -4.51 13.79
N PHE A 808 -33.36 -4.11 14.89
CA PHE A 808 -33.21 -4.94 16.08
C PHE A 808 -34.57 -5.19 16.75
N ASP A 809 -34.68 -6.33 17.43
CA ASP A 809 -35.90 -6.75 18.14
C ASP A 809 -36.10 -6.03 19.48
N GLU A 810 -37.32 -6.10 20.01
CA GLU A 810 -37.63 -5.70 21.40
C GLU A 810 -36.70 -6.38 22.41
N GLY A 811 -36.24 -5.63 23.40
CA GLY A 811 -35.27 -6.11 24.40
C GLY A 811 -33.82 -6.15 23.93
N SER A 812 -33.52 -5.84 22.66
CA SER A 812 -32.13 -5.72 22.19
C SER A 812 -31.36 -4.67 22.98
N LEU A 813 -30.13 -4.99 23.36
CA LEU A 813 -29.32 -4.25 24.33
C LEU A 813 -28.26 -3.37 23.64
N SER A 814 -28.11 -2.14 24.13
CA SER A 814 -27.00 -1.25 23.81
C SER A 814 -26.23 -0.88 25.08
N THR A 815 -24.90 -0.84 25.00
CA THR A 815 -23.98 -0.53 26.11
C THR A 815 -23.35 0.84 25.91
N ILE A 816 -23.36 1.65 26.97
CA ILE A 816 -22.80 3.00 27.03
C ILE A 816 -21.76 3.03 28.16
N SER A 817 -20.55 3.50 27.85
CA SER A 817 -19.51 3.78 28.84
C SER A 817 -19.90 5.01 29.65
N VAL A 818 -19.90 4.88 30.98
CA VAL A 818 -20.25 5.95 31.94
C VAL A 818 -19.24 5.93 33.10
N PRO A 819 -18.00 6.39 32.88
CA PRO A 819 -16.90 6.16 33.83
C PRO A 819 -17.12 6.83 35.20
N PRO A 820 -16.77 6.18 36.33
CA PRO A 820 -16.98 6.73 37.67
C PRO A 820 -16.27 8.07 37.92
N VAL A 821 -15.14 8.33 37.24
CA VAL A 821 -14.39 9.60 37.31
C VAL A 821 -15.21 10.80 36.82
N GLN A 822 -16.15 10.60 35.90
CA GLN A 822 -17.07 11.64 35.41
C GLN A 822 -18.27 11.86 36.36
N TYR A 823 -18.63 10.83 37.13
CA TYR A 823 -19.80 10.80 38.00
C TYR A 823 -19.48 10.30 39.42
N PRO A 824 -18.58 10.95 40.17
CA PRO A 824 -18.11 10.45 41.47
C PRO A 824 -19.19 10.44 42.57
N ASN A 825 -20.32 11.09 42.35
CA ASN A 825 -21.51 11.06 43.23
C ASN A 825 -22.66 10.22 42.64
N GLY A 826 -22.41 9.47 41.57
CA GLY A 826 -23.43 8.78 40.77
C GLY A 826 -24.09 9.67 39.71
N TYR A 827 -24.90 9.03 38.87
CA TYR A 827 -25.60 9.64 37.75
C TYR A 827 -27.10 9.29 37.76
N GLN A 828 -27.88 10.05 37.00
CA GLN A 828 -29.29 9.76 36.69
C GLN A 828 -29.46 9.63 35.17
N VAL A 829 -30.39 8.78 34.74
CA VAL A 829 -30.65 8.51 33.32
C VAL A 829 -32.11 8.80 32.98
N THR A 830 -32.34 9.51 31.89
CA THR A 830 -33.63 9.58 31.21
C THR A 830 -33.53 8.84 29.89
N VAL A 831 -34.46 7.92 29.62
CA VAL A 831 -34.53 7.16 28.36
C VAL A 831 -35.88 7.39 27.69
N THR A 832 -35.92 7.34 26.36
CA THR A 832 -37.15 7.32 25.56
C THR A 832 -36.98 6.30 24.44
N GLY A 833 -37.97 5.42 24.24
CA GLY A 833 -37.88 4.28 23.31
C GLY A 833 -37.14 3.07 23.86
N GLY A 834 -36.78 3.09 25.15
CA GLY A 834 -36.07 2.02 25.84
C GLY A 834 -36.06 2.26 27.34
N HIS A 835 -35.48 1.33 28.09
CA HIS A 835 -35.34 1.39 29.54
C HIS A 835 -33.94 0.93 29.99
N VAL A 836 -33.54 1.36 31.19
CA VAL A 836 -32.26 0.93 31.79
C VAL A 836 -32.38 -0.52 32.26
N ALA A 837 -31.43 -1.35 31.83
CA ALA A 837 -31.33 -2.77 32.19
C ALA A 837 -30.13 -3.08 33.11
N SER A 838 -29.14 -2.18 33.19
CA SER A 838 -28.00 -2.28 34.12
C SER A 838 -28.38 -1.91 35.56
N ALA A 839 -27.51 -2.24 36.51
CA ALA A 839 -27.63 -1.74 37.88
C ALA A 839 -27.49 -0.20 37.94
N PRO A 840 -28.04 0.46 38.98
CA PRO A 840 -27.80 1.90 39.21
C PRO A 840 -26.32 2.20 39.41
N ASN A 841 -25.83 3.27 38.77
CA ASN A 841 -24.42 3.71 38.80
C ASN A 841 -23.40 2.67 38.27
N ALA A 842 -23.80 1.78 37.35
CA ALA A 842 -22.87 0.88 36.67
C ALA A 842 -21.98 1.64 35.67
N ALA A 843 -20.67 1.35 35.64
CA ALA A 843 -19.74 1.96 34.69
C ALA A 843 -20.08 1.62 33.22
N GLN A 844 -20.73 0.47 32.99
CA GLN A 844 -21.42 0.15 31.74
C GLN A 844 -22.94 0.31 31.95
N LEU A 845 -23.49 1.38 31.38
CA LEU A 845 -24.93 1.63 31.34
C LEU A 845 -25.55 0.84 30.18
N VAL A 846 -26.42 -0.12 30.51
CA VAL A 846 -27.10 -0.96 29.51
C VAL A 846 -28.53 -0.50 29.31
N ILE A 847 -28.91 -0.28 28.06
CA ILE A 847 -30.24 0.17 27.63
C ILE A 847 -30.89 -0.93 26.80
N ALA A 848 -32.08 -1.37 27.19
CA ALA A 848 -32.91 -2.30 26.43
C ALA A 848 -33.95 -1.55 25.58
N SER A 849 -34.20 -2.04 24.37
CA SER A 849 -35.13 -1.42 23.40
C SER A 849 -36.60 -1.74 23.73
N ASP A 850 -37.48 -0.73 23.75
CA ASP A 850 -38.92 -0.92 24.03
C ASP A 850 -39.70 -1.44 22.81
N GLN A 851 -40.84 -2.08 23.05
CA GLN A 851 -41.72 -2.59 21.99
C GLN A 851 -42.12 -1.52 20.97
N GLY A 852 -41.75 -1.72 19.71
CA GLY A 852 -42.10 -0.83 18.60
C GLY A 852 -41.30 0.48 18.54
N ALA A 853 -40.23 0.62 19.31
CA ALA A 853 -39.34 1.77 19.22
C ALA A 853 -38.56 1.79 17.89
N THR A 854 -38.65 2.90 17.15
CA THR A 854 -37.85 3.16 15.92
C THR A 854 -36.58 3.96 16.19
N THR A 855 -36.54 4.61 17.36
CA THR A 855 -35.52 5.58 17.77
C THR A 855 -35.45 5.58 19.28
N ILE A 856 -34.24 5.57 19.82
CA ILE A 856 -33.95 5.60 21.24
C ILE A 856 -33.12 6.85 21.54
N SER A 857 -33.47 7.53 22.62
CA SER A 857 -32.73 8.68 23.14
C SER A 857 -32.39 8.47 24.61
N VAL A 858 -31.15 8.73 24.97
CA VAL A 858 -30.59 8.53 26.31
C VAL A 858 -29.96 9.85 26.75
N VAL A 859 -30.32 10.32 27.94
CA VAL A 859 -29.67 11.46 28.59
C VAL A 859 -29.12 10.99 29.94
N VAL A 860 -27.81 11.09 30.12
CA VAL A 860 -27.13 10.81 31.40
C VAL A 860 -26.64 12.13 31.98
N SER A 861 -27.00 12.44 33.22
CA SER A 861 -26.53 13.63 33.94
C SER A 861 -26.06 13.26 35.34
N PRO A 862 -25.34 14.16 36.06
CA PRO A 862 -24.98 13.92 37.46
C PRO A 862 -26.25 13.76 38.32
N ALA A 863 -26.13 13.01 39.42
CA ALA A 863 -27.15 12.96 40.46
C ALA A 863 -27.34 14.33 41.15
N VAL A 864 -28.51 14.53 41.77
CA VAL A 864 -28.99 15.81 42.35
C VAL A 864 -29.07 15.73 43.88
#